data_AF-A0A101HH93-F1
#
_entry.id   AF-A0A101HH93-F1
#
_cell.length_a   1.000
_cell.length_b   1.000
_cell.length_c   1.000
_cell.angle_alpha   90.00
_cell.angle_beta   90.00
_cell.angle_gamma   90.00
#
_symmetry.space_group_name_H-M   'P 1'
#
loop_
_entity.id
_entity.type
_entity.pdbx_description
1 polymer ?
#
loop_
_entity_poly.entity_id
_entity_poly.type
_entity_poly.pdbx_seq_one_letter_code
_entity_poly.pdbx_strand_id
1 'polypeptide(L)'
;MRKRKSKKLTNILSIGSFFVIMPLLVLFVFRDDVNFDLRSDASSTGLCAHYAYADLDNDDSVGMGDFAIWLNKYREFKDDSSTYSRYYDLDKDGNIALGDFSLWLNRWREYKSCRLDSSNCFKGCAIEIPVCGDTICEGNETKANCPTDCIVCGDGICEGDETTASCPSDCEEDEPIDNPVTDAEYTVKVASVAYYPIDISGNLDKTVVNNNWNEYNMSLTQVKNKVDGLISGLESSLEEGSIYKGYSNPNARKSMEYVIHLEKEYEEAIPVDYNKNYYNSDSIYMTDYNDIMNRLNICDLVDNQGVKEVWIWSYTGIDRTGWESNFSSKYGDISNSDNDTSDLPICNGSYTVYEFNYGRGVNEAIHSTFHQLESIFRFLDADLFDNKFVGEVGANAEGIRRCGNCHYPPNGTEKDGWGYDYANREVYVESDFLDWKPETIGKTTNFNCELWDCDERKYYIMWRQSVPGLNNGLIYKGKSMPNWWSFIADFDGMMARMVTNPSSLPLLGYWELEDLAFRDSSGNSFHGSPKGAHRVVSVIGKKGNAAEIGLNDSRIEIDEGSKFLLNNAGSLFRSQNFTIMAYVKRPNTSCNYNYCAIFSKGSDHFQGYSMAVYNKKLSLRINDDASNAAIGSTTLNANTWYHLAATYNSSTGKLKVYVNGVLDGTATKTGPITYKDARVVIGNANFKYDLPLMGQIDEVRFFNKALSEQEIMSYL
;
A
#
# COMPACT_ATOMS: atom_id res chain seq x y z
N MET A 1 65.63 23.40 -7.66
CA MET A 1 65.27 24.80 -8.03
C MET A 1 64.30 24.73 -9.22
N ARG A 2 63.01 24.99 -9.02
CA ARG A 2 62.28 26.24 -9.41
C ARG A 2 62.42 26.55 -10.91
N LYS A 3 61.38 26.70 -11.74
CA LYS A 3 60.13 27.52 -11.66
C LYS A 3 59.08 26.91 -12.62
N ARG A 4 57.78 26.71 -12.37
CA ARG A 4 56.62 27.57 -12.00
C ARG A 4 56.30 28.72 -13.00
N LYS A 5 55.26 28.53 -13.84
CA LYS A 5 54.24 29.49 -14.40
C LYS A 5 53.59 28.84 -15.65
N SER A 6 52.27 28.84 -15.92
CA SER A 6 51.08 29.27 -15.19
C SER A 6 49.83 28.53 -15.72
N LYS A 7 49.10 27.83 -14.84
CA LYS A 7 47.70 27.40 -15.02
C LYS A 7 46.76 28.62 -14.97
N LYS A 8 46.68 29.40 -16.05
CA LYS A 8 45.72 30.53 -16.12
C LYS A 8 44.94 30.66 -17.43
N LEU A 9 45.05 29.71 -18.36
CA LEU A 9 44.29 29.78 -19.62
C LEU A 9 43.12 28.79 -19.77
N THR A 10 42.97 27.79 -18.89
CA THR A 10 41.87 26.82 -18.99
C THR A 10 40.63 27.14 -18.13
N ASN A 11 40.68 28.18 -17.29
CA ASN A 11 39.53 28.64 -16.50
C ASN A 11 38.79 29.85 -17.10
N ILE A 12 39.13 30.28 -18.33
CA ILE A 12 38.44 31.40 -18.99
C ILE A 12 37.33 30.92 -19.95
N LEU A 13 37.30 29.61 -20.28
CA LEU A 13 36.31 29.05 -21.21
C LEU A 13 35.10 28.36 -20.54
N SER A 14 35.03 28.23 -19.21
CA SER A 14 33.83 27.71 -18.51
C SER A 14 33.03 28.77 -17.74
N ILE A 15 33.63 29.92 -17.43
CA ILE A 15 32.92 31.04 -16.79
C ILE A 15 32.27 31.96 -17.84
N GLY A 16 32.84 32.03 -19.05
CA GLY A 16 32.25 32.78 -20.18
C GLY A 16 30.94 32.17 -20.70
N SER A 17 30.72 30.86 -20.54
CA SER A 17 29.51 30.19 -21.02
C SER A 17 28.30 30.51 -20.13
N PHE A 18 28.48 30.64 -18.82
CA PHE A 18 27.38 30.94 -17.90
C PHE A 18 26.91 32.40 -17.98
N PHE A 19 27.83 33.34 -18.19
CA PHE A 19 27.52 34.77 -18.33
C PHE A 19 26.94 35.15 -19.70
N VAL A 20 27.00 34.26 -20.70
CA VAL A 20 26.45 34.50 -22.04
C VAL A 20 25.17 33.69 -22.28
N ILE A 21 25.05 32.49 -21.70
CA ILE A 21 23.87 31.62 -21.89
C ILE A 21 22.65 32.14 -21.13
N MET A 22 22.78 32.68 -19.91
CA MET A 22 21.60 33.17 -19.17
C MET A 22 21.00 34.44 -19.80
N PRO A 23 21.78 35.45 -20.23
CA PRO A 23 21.24 36.58 -20.99
C PRO A 23 20.70 36.17 -22.37
N LEU A 24 21.29 35.15 -23.02
CA LEU A 24 20.78 34.62 -24.30
C LEU A 24 19.48 33.83 -24.13
N LEU A 25 19.30 33.07 -23.05
CA LEU A 25 18.03 32.39 -22.72
C LEU A 25 16.94 33.40 -22.36
N VAL A 26 17.28 34.46 -21.64
CA VAL A 26 16.38 35.60 -21.36
C VAL A 26 16.05 36.34 -22.67
N LEU A 27 17.03 36.70 -23.51
CA LEU A 27 16.78 37.29 -24.83
C LEU A 27 16.00 36.37 -25.80
N PHE A 28 16.05 35.06 -25.62
CA PHE A 28 15.28 34.09 -26.41
C PHE A 28 13.85 33.89 -25.88
N VAL A 29 13.64 34.03 -24.56
CA VAL A 29 12.31 34.00 -23.92
C VAL A 29 11.55 35.33 -24.12
N PHE A 30 12.27 36.45 -24.19
CA PHE A 30 11.74 37.80 -24.35
C PHE A 30 11.97 38.38 -25.76
N ARG A 31 11.98 37.55 -26.81
CA ARG A 31 12.36 37.96 -28.17
C ARG A 31 11.32 38.82 -28.91
N ASP A 32 10.29 39.32 -28.24
CA ASP A 32 9.31 40.24 -28.82
C ASP A 32 9.18 41.44 -27.88
N ASP A 33 9.39 42.65 -28.42
CA ASP A 33 9.15 43.95 -27.75
C ASP A 33 7.67 44.10 -27.38
N VAL A 34 7.23 43.44 -26.31
CA VAL A 34 5.87 43.56 -25.82
C VAL A 34 5.96 44.02 -24.36
N ASN A 35 5.86 45.33 -24.15
CA ASN A 35 5.36 45.84 -22.88
C ASN A 35 3.86 45.51 -22.85
N PHE A 36 3.41 44.83 -21.81
CA PHE A 36 2.06 44.30 -21.72
C PHE A 36 1.19 45.24 -20.88
N ASP A 37 0.42 46.12 -21.52
CA ASP A 37 -0.45 47.12 -20.87
C ASP A 37 -1.73 46.47 -20.28
N LEU A 38 -1.83 46.45 -18.94
CA LEU A 38 -2.94 45.89 -18.16
C LEU A 38 -4.28 46.65 -18.35
N ARG A 39 -4.26 47.88 -18.89
CA ARG A 39 -5.46 48.70 -19.12
C ARG A 39 -6.09 48.45 -20.49
N SER A 40 -5.29 48.07 -21.50
CA SER A 40 -5.76 47.92 -22.88
C SER A 40 -6.57 46.63 -23.14
N ASP A 41 -6.33 45.58 -22.35
CA ASP A 41 -7.04 44.29 -22.42
C ASP A 41 -8.21 44.18 -21.40
N ALA A 42 -8.40 45.19 -20.55
CA ALA A 42 -9.49 45.29 -19.57
C ALA A 42 -10.85 45.70 -20.20
N SER A 43 -11.18 45.20 -21.39
CA SER A 43 -12.49 45.45 -21.99
C SER A 43 -13.56 44.59 -21.30
N SER A 44 -14.32 45.23 -20.40
CA SER A 44 -15.61 44.82 -19.82
C SER A 44 -15.68 43.64 -18.83
N THR A 45 -14.59 42.91 -18.56
CA THR A 45 -14.53 41.92 -17.47
C THR A 45 -13.21 42.07 -16.75
N GLY A 46 -13.21 42.62 -15.55
CA GLY A 46 -11.99 42.93 -14.79
C GLY A 46 -11.01 41.76 -14.69
N LEU A 47 -9.73 42.07 -14.79
CA LEU A 47 -8.61 41.14 -14.58
C LEU A 47 -8.56 40.69 -13.12
N CYS A 48 -8.26 39.42 -12.86
CA CYS A 48 -8.16 38.86 -11.50
C CYS A 48 -7.03 39.58 -10.70
N ALA A 49 -7.30 40.00 -9.47
CA ALA A 49 -6.40 40.82 -8.63
C ALA A 49 -5.00 40.20 -8.39
N HIS A 50 -4.84 38.88 -8.54
CA HIS A 50 -3.56 38.21 -8.34
C HIS A 50 -2.52 38.51 -9.45
N TYR A 51 -2.93 39.04 -10.61
CA TYR A 51 -2.01 39.46 -11.67
C TYR A 51 -1.32 40.80 -11.37
N ALA A 52 -1.88 41.62 -10.47
CA ALA A 52 -1.32 42.92 -10.08
C ALA A 52 0.00 42.79 -9.29
N TYR A 53 0.27 41.63 -8.66
CA TYR A 53 1.53 41.39 -7.93
C TYR A 53 2.73 41.11 -8.86
N ALA A 54 2.49 40.88 -10.16
CA ALA A 54 3.57 40.71 -11.13
C ALA A 54 4.09 42.05 -11.68
N ASP A 55 3.34 43.13 -11.46
CA ASP A 55 3.70 44.53 -11.77
C ASP A 55 4.43 45.14 -10.57
N LEU A 56 5.76 45.23 -10.70
CA LEU A 56 6.67 45.55 -9.61
C LEU A 56 7.01 47.04 -9.51
N ASP A 57 6.76 47.82 -10.56
CA ASP A 57 6.79 49.29 -10.53
C ASP A 57 5.42 49.97 -10.56
N ASN A 58 4.34 49.17 -10.60
CA ASN A 58 2.95 49.60 -10.53
C ASN A 58 2.62 50.54 -11.70
N ASP A 59 3.23 50.31 -12.87
CA ASP A 59 3.03 51.10 -14.10
C ASP A 59 1.85 50.60 -14.95
N ASP A 60 1.09 49.66 -14.40
CA ASP A 60 0.02 48.90 -15.02
C ASP A 60 0.52 48.12 -16.25
N SER A 61 1.78 47.69 -16.25
CA SER A 61 2.34 46.79 -17.25
C SER A 61 3.29 45.77 -16.63
N VAL A 62 3.44 44.60 -17.27
CA VAL A 62 4.38 43.56 -16.79
C VAL A 62 5.34 43.20 -17.90
N GLY A 63 6.62 43.55 -17.76
CA GLY A 63 7.61 43.41 -18.82
C GLY A 63 9.05 43.26 -18.34
N MET A 64 9.99 43.63 -19.21
CA MET A 64 11.43 43.56 -18.90
C MET A 64 11.83 44.54 -17.78
N GLY A 65 11.03 45.59 -17.56
CA GLY A 65 11.19 46.55 -16.47
C GLY A 65 11.06 45.89 -15.10
N ASP A 66 9.96 45.16 -14.88
CA ASP A 66 9.67 44.41 -13.65
C ASP A 66 10.72 43.35 -13.35
N PHE A 67 11.14 42.60 -14.37
CA PHE A 67 12.21 41.62 -14.22
C PHE A 67 13.54 42.28 -13.78
N ALA A 68 13.87 43.45 -14.34
CA ALA A 68 15.06 44.18 -13.95
C ALA A 68 14.96 44.71 -12.49
N ILE A 69 13.76 45.10 -12.05
CA ILE A 69 13.49 45.51 -10.67
C ILE A 69 13.68 44.34 -9.71
N TRP A 70 13.06 43.19 -9.99
CA TRP A 70 13.21 41.98 -9.19
C TRP A 70 14.69 41.55 -9.09
N LEU A 71 15.40 41.52 -10.22
CA LEU A 71 16.81 41.10 -10.25
C LEU A 71 17.73 42.06 -9.48
N ASN A 72 17.46 43.36 -9.52
CA ASN A 72 18.22 44.34 -8.74
C ASN A 72 17.92 44.20 -7.24
N LYS A 73 16.66 43.97 -6.84
CA LYS A 73 16.28 43.80 -5.44
C LYS A 73 16.78 42.49 -4.83
N TYR A 74 16.78 41.40 -5.59
CA TYR A 74 17.42 40.14 -5.19
C TYR A 74 18.93 40.31 -4.95
N ARG A 75 19.61 41.12 -5.76
CA ARG A 75 21.04 41.43 -5.55
C ARG A 75 21.27 42.28 -4.32
N GLU A 76 20.45 43.31 -4.09
CA GLU A 76 20.50 44.14 -2.88
C GLU A 76 20.24 43.31 -1.61
N PHE A 77 19.23 42.43 -1.61
CA PHE A 77 18.93 41.53 -0.49
C PHE A 77 20.09 40.55 -0.19
N LYS A 78 20.73 40.01 -1.23
CA LYS A 78 21.87 39.11 -1.07
C LYS A 78 23.10 39.81 -0.48
N ASP A 79 23.27 41.11 -0.75
CA ASP A 79 24.37 41.91 -0.24
C ASP A 79 24.08 42.50 1.17
N ASP A 80 22.82 42.80 1.49
CA ASP A 80 22.35 43.25 2.81
C ASP A 80 20.89 42.85 3.09
N SER A 81 20.70 41.86 3.95
CA SER A 81 19.39 41.29 4.30
C SER A 81 18.50 42.25 5.12
N SER A 82 19.01 43.40 5.57
CA SER A 82 18.23 44.39 6.32
C SER A 82 17.34 45.28 5.45
N THR A 83 17.48 45.19 4.11
CA THR A 83 16.69 45.95 3.11
C THR A 83 15.32 45.31 2.79
N TYR A 84 14.83 44.43 3.67
CA TYR A 84 13.60 43.65 3.54
C TYR A 84 12.38 44.49 3.13
N SER A 85 11.73 44.11 2.03
CA SER A 85 10.42 44.61 1.62
C SER A 85 9.50 43.42 1.31
N ARG A 86 8.38 43.35 2.04
CA ARG A 86 7.31 42.33 1.84
C ARG A 86 6.72 42.31 0.43
N TYR A 87 7.02 43.32 -0.38
CA TYR A 87 6.49 43.45 -1.74
C TYR A 87 7.20 42.53 -2.75
N TYR A 88 8.41 42.04 -2.44
CA TYR A 88 9.23 41.22 -3.36
C TYR A 88 9.45 39.78 -2.88
N ASP A 89 8.86 39.45 -1.73
CA ASP A 89 8.78 38.14 -1.08
C ASP A 89 7.36 37.61 -1.39
N LEU A 90 7.26 36.86 -2.48
CA LEU A 90 5.99 36.51 -3.14
C LEU A 90 5.30 35.32 -2.48
N ASP A 91 6.04 34.48 -1.76
CA ASP A 91 5.48 33.42 -0.90
C ASP A 91 5.36 33.82 0.58
N LYS A 92 5.85 35.01 0.96
CA LYS A 92 5.79 35.60 2.30
C LYS A 92 6.56 34.79 3.34
N ASP A 93 7.58 34.05 2.92
CA ASP A 93 8.42 33.23 3.78
C ASP A 93 9.50 34.03 4.54
N GLY A 94 9.63 35.33 4.23
CA GLY A 94 10.61 36.23 4.82
C GLY A 94 11.95 36.29 4.08
N ASN A 95 12.10 35.56 2.97
CA ASN A 95 13.29 35.50 2.12
C ASN A 95 12.96 35.94 0.68
N ILE A 96 13.98 36.33 -0.09
CA ILE A 96 13.84 36.52 -1.54
C ILE A 96 14.77 35.51 -2.21
N ALA A 97 14.21 34.48 -2.82
CA ALA A 97 14.92 33.34 -3.37
C ALA A 97 14.52 33.02 -4.82
N LEU A 98 15.12 31.97 -5.38
CA LEU A 98 14.73 31.44 -6.69
C LEU A 98 13.29 30.89 -6.70
N GLY A 99 12.73 30.58 -5.53
CA GLY A 99 11.32 30.22 -5.34
C GLY A 99 10.38 31.36 -5.74
N ASP A 100 10.62 32.57 -5.24
CA ASP A 100 9.88 33.78 -5.63
C ASP A 100 9.96 34.05 -7.13
N PHE A 101 11.14 33.84 -7.72
CA PHE A 101 11.30 34.01 -9.17
C PHE A 101 10.46 33.01 -9.96
N SER A 102 10.43 31.76 -9.53
CA SER A 102 9.59 30.73 -10.14
C SER A 102 8.11 31.07 -10.01
N LEU A 103 7.68 31.64 -8.88
CA LEU A 103 6.33 32.14 -8.68
C LEU A 103 6.01 33.27 -9.65
N TRP A 104 6.85 34.30 -9.72
CA TRP A 104 6.68 35.42 -10.67
C TRP A 104 6.66 34.95 -12.13
N LEU A 105 7.57 34.05 -12.51
CA LEU A 105 7.68 33.51 -13.87
C LEU A 105 6.47 32.64 -14.26
N ASN A 106 5.93 31.87 -13.32
CA ASN A 106 4.71 31.08 -13.53
C ASN A 106 3.50 31.99 -13.73
N ARG A 107 3.35 33.05 -12.92
CA ARG A 107 2.28 34.06 -13.11
C ARG A 107 2.37 34.76 -14.46
N TRP A 108 3.59 35.14 -14.87
CA TRP A 108 3.82 35.72 -16.20
C TRP A 108 3.44 34.75 -17.34
N ARG A 109 3.75 33.45 -17.20
CA ARG A 109 3.37 32.41 -18.17
C ARG A 109 1.86 32.17 -18.24
N GLU A 110 1.19 32.14 -17.09
CA GLU A 110 -0.27 32.04 -16.98
C GLU A 110 -0.96 33.21 -17.69
N TYR A 111 -0.47 34.43 -17.45
CA TYR A 111 -0.98 35.64 -18.09
C TYR A 111 -0.78 35.62 -19.62
N LYS A 112 0.41 35.22 -20.09
CA LYS A 112 0.71 35.04 -21.52
C LYS A 112 -0.22 33.99 -22.16
N SER A 113 -0.58 32.95 -21.42
CA SER A 113 -1.51 31.92 -21.89
C SER A 113 -2.96 32.41 -21.99
N CYS A 114 -3.41 33.32 -21.11
CA CYS A 114 -4.75 33.94 -21.21
C CYS A 114 -4.92 34.77 -22.49
N ARG A 115 -3.89 35.50 -22.95
CA ARG A 115 -3.98 36.33 -24.17
C ARG A 115 -4.08 35.51 -25.47
N LEU A 116 -3.54 34.29 -25.48
CA LEU A 116 -3.59 33.39 -26.64
C LEU A 116 -4.93 32.64 -26.74
N ASP A 117 -5.66 32.52 -25.63
CA ASP A 117 -6.99 31.90 -25.54
C ASP A 117 -7.76 32.44 -24.32
N SER A 118 -8.79 33.26 -24.58
CA SER A 118 -9.57 33.95 -23.54
C SER A 118 -10.38 33.00 -22.64
N SER A 119 -10.54 31.73 -23.01
CA SER A 119 -11.21 30.72 -22.17
C SER A 119 -10.39 30.30 -20.94
N ASN A 120 -9.10 30.62 -20.91
CA ASN A 120 -8.21 30.33 -19.78
C ASN A 120 -8.16 31.42 -18.71
N CYS A 121 -8.78 32.59 -18.94
CA CYS A 121 -8.63 33.73 -18.03
C CYS A 121 -9.43 33.64 -16.71
N PHE A 122 -10.34 32.65 -16.58
CA PHE A 122 -11.28 32.56 -15.47
C PHE A 122 -11.27 31.22 -14.73
N LYS A 123 -10.34 30.31 -15.04
CA LYS A 123 -10.16 29.09 -14.25
C LYS A 123 -9.52 29.45 -12.90
N GLY A 124 -10.36 29.65 -11.88
CA GLY A 124 -9.95 29.92 -10.50
C GLY A 124 -10.38 31.28 -9.95
N CYS A 125 -11.12 32.10 -10.70
CA CYS A 125 -11.61 33.38 -10.21
C CYS A 125 -12.94 33.18 -9.45
N ALA A 126 -12.85 32.67 -8.22
CA ALA A 126 -13.87 32.90 -7.19
C ALA A 126 -13.49 34.20 -6.48
N ILE A 127 -14.35 35.21 -6.60
CA ILE A 127 -14.25 36.46 -5.85
C ILE A 127 -14.78 36.19 -4.45
N GLU A 128 -14.00 36.56 -3.43
CA GLU A 128 -14.46 37.40 -2.31
C GLU A 128 -13.22 38.04 -1.65
N ILE A 129 -13.12 39.37 -1.75
CA ILE A 129 -12.18 40.17 -0.95
C ILE A 129 -13.04 40.90 0.08
N PRO A 130 -12.78 40.75 1.40
CA PRO A 130 -13.50 41.48 2.43
C PRO A 130 -13.17 42.98 2.37
N VAL A 131 -14.19 43.82 2.40
CA VAL A 131 -14.04 45.26 2.65
C VAL A 131 -14.51 45.52 4.08
N CYS A 132 -13.59 45.95 4.94
CA CYS A 132 -13.91 46.46 6.28
C CYS A 132 -14.86 47.67 6.18
N GLY A 133 -15.94 47.70 6.98
CA GLY A 133 -16.80 48.87 7.19
C GLY A 133 -18.14 48.92 6.45
N ASP A 134 -18.73 47.77 6.11
CA ASP A 134 -20.02 47.67 5.40
C ASP A 134 -21.22 47.32 6.29
N THR A 135 -21.03 47.20 7.61
CA THR A 135 -22.06 46.99 8.65
C THR A 135 -22.77 45.62 8.59
N ILE A 136 -22.18 44.62 7.94
CA ILE A 136 -22.73 43.26 7.82
C ILE A 136 -21.66 42.25 8.30
N CYS A 137 -21.94 41.49 9.37
CA CYS A 137 -20.99 40.52 9.92
C CYS A 137 -20.98 39.23 9.03
N GLU A 138 -19.90 39.00 8.27
CA GLU A 138 -19.69 37.82 7.39
C GLU A 138 -18.62 36.85 7.95
N GLY A 139 -18.68 35.57 7.55
CA GLY A 139 -18.00 34.45 8.23
C GLY A 139 -16.46 34.40 8.23
N ASN A 140 -15.77 35.44 7.75
CA ASN A 140 -14.30 35.52 7.70
C ASN A 140 -13.70 36.58 8.64
N GLU A 141 -14.47 37.11 9.60
CA GLU A 141 -14.00 38.06 10.60
C GLU A 141 -13.26 37.37 11.78
N THR A 142 -12.18 37.97 12.26
CA THR A 142 -11.33 37.41 13.32
C THR A 142 -11.50 38.15 14.65
N LYS A 143 -11.04 37.54 15.74
CA LYS A 143 -11.04 38.11 17.09
C LYS A 143 -10.36 39.50 17.20
N ALA A 144 -9.50 39.85 16.25
CA ALA A 144 -8.74 41.10 16.25
C ALA A 144 -9.48 42.29 15.58
N ASN A 145 -10.46 42.03 14.69
CA ASN A 145 -11.16 43.06 13.91
C ASN A 145 -12.67 43.13 14.18
N CYS A 146 -13.27 42.09 14.75
CA CYS A 146 -14.69 42.03 15.15
C CYS A 146 -15.21 43.17 16.07
N PRO A 147 -14.43 43.79 16.99
CA PRO A 147 -14.96 44.80 17.92
C PRO A 147 -15.41 46.13 17.30
N THR A 148 -15.28 46.31 15.98
CA THR A 148 -15.61 47.58 15.31
C THR A 148 -16.98 47.58 14.63
N ASP A 149 -17.54 46.39 14.32
CA ASP A 149 -18.75 46.27 13.49
C ASP A 149 -19.98 45.67 14.20
N CYS A 150 -19.81 44.83 15.23
CA CYS A 150 -20.94 44.15 15.87
C CYS A 150 -21.26 44.81 17.25
N ILE A 151 -22.41 45.49 17.36
CA ILE A 151 -22.84 46.23 18.57
C ILE A 151 -23.33 45.27 19.67
N VAL A 152 -23.49 43.96 19.37
CA VAL A 152 -24.36 42.99 20.08
C VAL A 152 -24.00 41.48 19.93
N CYS A 153 -23.94 40.69 21.03
CA CYS A 153 -23.76 39.19 21.10
C CYS A 153 -24.34 38.41 22.39
N GLY A 154 -25.11 37.28 22.33
CA GLY A 154 -25.57 36.48 23.51
C GLY A 154 -26.90 35.62 23.60
N ASP A 155 -27.71 35.33 22.57
CA ASP A 155 -28.93 34.47 22.68
C ASP A 155 -29.02 33.28 21.67
N GLY A 156 -27.94 33.01 20.93
CA GLY A 156 -27.90 32.01 19.87
C GLY A 156 -28.58 32.42 18.55
N ILE A 157 -29.02 33.67 18.41
CA ILE A 157 -29.53 34.29 17.17
C ILE A 157 -29.08 35.77 17.14
N CYS A 158 -28.23 36.20 16.19
CA CYS A 158 -27.80 37.61 16.14
C CYS A 158 -28.98 38.59 15.91
N GLU A 159 -29.50 39.17 17.00
CA GLU A 159 -30.41 40.32 17.00
C GLU A 159 -29.68 41.58 17.52
N GLY A 160 -30.38 42.71 17.69
CA GLY A 160 -29.75 44.04 17.71
C GLY A 160 -29.37 44.67 19.07
N ASP A 161 -29.46 43.99 20.24
CA ASP A 161 -29.24 44.61 21.59
C ASP A 161 -28.23 44.01 22.67
N GLU A 162 -27.20 43.20 22.39
CA GLU A 162 -26.30 42.50 23.36
C GLU A 162 -24.87 43.17 23.51
N THR A 163 -23.86 42.64 24.25
CA THR A 163 -22.63 43.45 24.58
C THR A 163 -21.29 42.71 24.62
N THR A 164 -20.16 43.45 24.72
CA THR A 164 -18.76 42.96 24.69
C THR A 164 -18.39 41.85 25.69
N ALA A 165 -19.19 41.64 26.73
CA ALA A 165 -18.92 40.63 27.76
C ALA A 165 -19.60 39.27 27.49
N SER A 166 -20.68 39.22 26.70
CA SER A 166 -21.44 37.99 26.43
C SER A 166 -21.00 37.27 25.15
N CYS A 167 -20.14 37.88 24.33
CA CYS A 167 -19.75 37.32 23.05
C CYS A 167 -18.83 36.07 23.06
N PRO A 168 -17.93 35.89 24.04
CA PRO A 168 -17.08 34.69 24.08
C PRO A 168 -17.80 33.38 24.45
N SER A 169 -19.11 33.39 24.71
CA SER A 169 -19.87 32.21 25.13
C SER A 169 -20.78 31.62 24.04
N ASP A 170 -20.98 32.33 22.92
CA ASP A 170 -21.85 31.91 21.80
C ASP A 170 -21.07 31.52 20.54
N CYS A 171 -19.76 31.80 20.48
CA CYS A 171 -18.88 31.10 19.55
C CYS A 171 -18.59 29.72 20.17
N GLU A 172 -19.30 28.69 19.70
CA GLU A 172 -19.00 27.29 20.01
C GLU A 172 -17.48 27.06 19.93
N GLU A 173 -16.93 26.31 20.89
CA GLU A 173 -15.58 25.76 20.79
C GLU A 173 -15.43 25.19 19.39
N ASP A 174 -14.35 25.57 18.69
CA ASP A 174 -14.00 25.01 17.39
C ASP A 174 -14.03 23.47 17.50
N GLU A 175 -15.15 22.85 17.13
CA GLU A 175 -15.08 21.56 16.47
C GLU A 175 -14.14 21.79 15.28
N PRO A 176 -13.13 20.93 15.10
CA PRO A 176 -12.04 21.20 14.18
C PRO A 176 -12.64 21.57 12.83
N ILE A 177 -12.40 22.83 12.44
CA ILE A 177 -12.77 23.36 11.14
C ILE A 177 -12.34 22.31 10.13
N ASP A 178 -13.33 21.91 9.34
CA ASP A 178 -13.25 20.96 8.25
C ASP A 178 -11.85 20.97 7.64
N ASN A 179 -11.27 19.77 7.55
CA ASN A 179 -9.94 19.53 6.98
C ASN A 179 -9.64 20.54 5.87
N PRO A 180 -8.44 21.16 5.78
CA PRO A 180 -8.05 21.73 4.50
C PRO A 180 -8.34 20.63 3.50
N VAL A 181 -9.19 20.85 2.48
CA VAL A 181 -9.62 19.77 1.57
C VAL A 181 -8.34 19.08 1.13
N THR A 182 -8.04 17.94 1.73
CA THR A 182 -6.79 17.26 1.50
C THR A 182 -6.98 16.74 0.09
N ASP A 183 -6.11 17.11 -0.82
CA ASP A 183 -6.17 16.58 -2.18
C ASP A 183 -6.05 15.04 -2.16
N ALA A 184 -5.55 14.45 -1.06
CA ALA A 184 -5.50 13.03 -0.77
C ALA A 184 -6.69 12.49 0.07
N GLU A 185 -7.03 11.21 -0.11
CA GLU A 185 -8.01 10.47 0.72
C GLU A 185 -7.42 10.05 2.07
N TYR A 186 -6.11 9.82 2.13
CA TYR A 186 -5.40 9.39 3.34
C TYR A 186 -4.13 10.20 3.59
N THR A 187 -3.82 10.44 4.86
CA THR A 187 -2.54 11.02 5.31
C THR A 187 -1.71 9.92 6.00
N VAL A 188 -0.53 9.63 5.46
CA VAL A 188 0.43 8.66 6.00
C VAL A 188 1.45 9.42 6.85
N LYS A 189 1.34 9.28 8.17
CA LYS A 189 2.30 9.87 9.10
C LYS A 189 3.55 9.01 9.21
N VAL A 190 4.71 9.64 9.03
CA VAL A 190 6.01 8.99 9.00
C VAL A 190 6.86 9.42 10.20
N ALA A 191 7.50 8.46 10.85
CA ALA A 191 8.64 8.72 11.73
C ALA A 191 9.95 8.51 10.95
N SER A 192 10.62 9.59 10.56
CA SER A 192 11.91 9.56 9.89
C SER A 192 13.04 9.53 10.92
N VAL A 193 13.96 8.58 10.78
CA VAL A 193 15.05 8.36 11.72
C VAL A 193 16.36 8.15 10.96
N ALA A 194 17.35 9.00 11.16
CA ALA A 194 18.64 8.89 10.49
C ALA A 194 19.77 8.52 11.46
N TYR A 195 20.65 7.62 11.02
CA TYR A 195 21.85 7.20 11.76
C TYR A 195 23.12 7.56 10.99
N TYR A 196 23.94 8.45 11.56
CA TYR A 196 25.18 8.93 10.98
C TYR A 196 26.37 8.47 11.84
N PRO A 197 27.07 7.39 11.50
CA PRO A 197 28.26 6.98 12.23
C PRO A 197 29.35 8.01 11.97
N ILE A 198 29.77 8.76 12.98
CA ILE A 198 30.79 9.80 12.83
C ILE A 198 32.10 9.43 13.52
N ASP A 199 33.22 9.80 12.89
CA ASP A 199 34.56 9.71 13.47
C ASP A 199 34.85 10.90 14.40
N ILE A 200 36.01 10.86 15.06
CA ILE A 200 36.47 11.95 15.94
C ILE A 200 36.66 13.30 15.23
N SER A 201 36.65 13.31 13.89
CA SER A 201 36.78 14.51 13.07
C SER A 201 35.43 15.06 12.59
N GLY A 202 34.32 14.41 12.95
CA GLY A 202 32.95 14.79 12.56
C GLY A 202 32.59 14.44 11.11
N ASN A 203 33.32 13.49 10.49
CA ASN A 203 32.96 12.93 9.18
C ASN A 203 32.42 11.52 9.33
N LEU A 204 31.78 10.97 8.30
CA LEU A 204 31.34 9.57 8.34
C LEU A 204 32.49 8.61 8.66
N ASP A 205 32.29 7.75 9.66
CA ASP A 205 33.29 6.80 10.13
C ASP A 205 33.55 5.70 9.10
N LYS A 206 34.71 5.81 8.50
CA LYS A 206 35.24 4.95 7.44
C LYS A 206 35.52 3.52 7.88
N THR A 207 35.59 3.28 9.18
CA THR A 207 35.76 1.94 9.75
C THR A 207 34.44 1.20 9.92
N VAL A 208 33.31 1.91 9.82
CA VAL A 208 31.96 1.39 10.01
C VAL A 208 31.21 1.31 8.67
N VAL A 209 31.37 2.33 7.81
CA VAL A 209 30.70 2.38 6.51
C VAL A 209 31.49 1.60 5.44
N ASN A 210 30.78 0.86 4.59
CA ASN A 210 31.36 0.18 3.43
C ASN A 210 31.72 1.22 2.34
N ASN A 211 32.91 1.07 1.76
CA ASN A 211 33.62 2.10 0.97
C ASN A 211 33.27 2.13 -0.52
N ASN A 212 32.19 1.48 -0.96
CA ASN A 212 31.86 1.35 -2.38
C ASN A 212 31.18 2.58 -3.02
N TRP A 213 30.98 3.68 -2.27
CA TRP A 213 30.20 4.82 -2.74
C TRP A 213 30.89 6.19 -2.54
N ASN A 214 30.52 7.14 -3.41
CA ASN A 214 31.13 8.48 -3.49
C ASN A 214 30.86 9.37 -2.25
N GLU A 215 29.98 8.98 -1.32
CA GLU A 215 29.67 9.75 -0.10
C GLU A 215 30.80 9.72 0.95
N TYR A 216 31.80 8.87 0.77
CA TYR A 216 32.91 8.64 1.71
C TYR A 216 33.76 9.88 2.06
N ASN A 217 33.60 10.98 1.30
CA ASN A 217 34.31 12.24 1.54
C ASN A 217 33.37 13.43 1.78
N MET A 218 32.09 13.17 2.03
CA MET A 218 31.11 14.20 2.37
C MET A 218 31.23 14.57 3.85
N SER A 219 31.07 15.86 4.16
CA SER A 219 30.87 16.30 5.55
C SER A 219 29.50 15.85 6.06
N LEU A 220 29.33 15.78 7.38
CA LEU A 220 28.04 15.44 7.99
C LEU A 220 26.89 16.30 7.44
N THR A 221 27.09 17.60 7.31
CA THR A 221 26.09 18.52 6.72
C THR A 221 25.71 18.14 5.29
N GLN A 222 26.67 17.71 4.47
CA GLN A 222 26.38 17.29 3.10
C GLN A 222 25.56 16.01 3.07
N VAL A 223 25.79 15.08 4.00
CA VAL A 223 25.03 13.84 4.11
C VAL A 223 23.61 14.12 4.62
N LYS A 224 23.45 14.98 5.63
CA LYS A 224 22.13 15.42 6.13
C LYS A 224 21.31 16.08 5.01
N ASN A 225 21.87 17.06 4.30
CA ASN A 225 21.21 17.68 3.14
C ASN A 225 20.86 16.67 2.03
N LYS A 226 21.66 15.61 1.87
CA LYS A 226 21.34 14.52 0.93
C LYS A 226 20.13 13.73 1.42
N VAL A 227 20.08 13.38 2.71
CA VAL A 227 18.94 12.70 3.32
C VAL A 227 17.67 13.52 3.18
N ASP A 228 17.70 14.83 3.43
CA ASP A 228 16.54 15.72 3.23
C ASP A 228 16.03 15.66 1.79
N GLY A 229 16.95 15.73 0.82
CA GLY A 229 16.60 15.60 -0.60
C GLY A 229 16.06 14.21 -0.98
N LEU A 230 16.52 13.15 -0.30
CA LEU A 230 16.00 11.79 -0.47
C LEU A 230 14.59 11.66 0.12
N ILE A 231 14.34 12.23 1.30
CA ILE A 231 13.01 12.28 1.94
C ILE A 231 12.02 12.99 1.02
N SER A 232 12.30 14.24 0.64
CA SER A 232 11.38 15.00 -0.23
C SER A 232 11.20 14.34 -1.61
N GLY A 233 12.26 13.73 -2.14
CA GLY A 233 12.21 12.96 -3.38
C GLY A 233 11.32 11.71 -3.25
N LEU A 234 11.41 11.01 -2.13
CA LEU A 234 10.58 9.84 -1.85
C LEU A 234 9.12 10.23 -1.67
N GLU A 235 8.82 11.18 -0.76
CA GLU A 235 7.46 11.69 -0.52
C GLU A 235 6.77 12.07 -1.83
N SER A 236 7.39 12.96 -2.61
CA SER A 236 6.81 13.41 -3.89
C SER A 236 6.53 12.25 -4.86
N SER A 237 7.42 11.26 -4.95
CA SER A 237 7.21 10.09 -5.82
C SER A 237 6.14 9.13 -5.33
N LEU A 238 6.03 8.93 -4.02
CA LEU A 238 5.00 8.07 -3.46
C LEU A 238 3.61 8.71 -3.60
N GLU A 239 3.51 10.02 -3.38
CA GLU A 239 2.29 10.80 -3.57
C GLU A 239 1.84 10.82 -5.03
N GLU A 240 2.74 11.20 -5.95
CA GLU A 240 2.48 11.23 -7.39
C GLU A 240 2.13 9.84 -7.93
N GLY A 241 2.82 8.80 -7.42
CA GLY A 241 2.52 7.41 -7.73
C GLY A 241 1.14 6.96 -7.26
N SER A 242 0.55 7.61 -6.26
CA SER A 242 -0.77 7.26 -5.74
C SER A 242 -1.95 7.85 -6.54
N ILE A 243 -1.65 8.65 -7.58
CA ILE A 243 -2.64 9.23 -8.50
C ILE A 243 -3.04 8.18 -9.53
N TYR A 244 -4.21 7.57 -9.37
CA TYR A 244 -4.66 6.52 -10.29
C TYR A 244 -4.78 7.04 -11.73
N LYS A 245 -4.05 6.40 -12.64
CA LYS A 245 -3.91 6.78 -14.05
C LYS A 245 -3.47 8.24 -14.26
N GLY A 246 -2.65 8.79 -13.37
CA GLY A 246 -2.14 10.17 -13.42
C GLY A 246 -1.50 10.54 -14.77
N TYR A 247 -0.79 9.60 -15.41
CA TYR A 247 -0.25 9.73 -16.76
C TYR A 247 -1.28 10.01 -17.87
N SER A 248 -2.58 9.79 -17.62
CA SER A 248 -3.67 10.00 -18.59
C SER A 248 -4.76 10.97 -18.13
N ASN A 249 -4.81 11.28 -16.84
CA ASN A 249 -5.78 12.19 -16.25
C ASN A 249 -5.09 13.17 -15.31
N PRO A 250 -4.76 14.39 -15.77
CA PRO A 250 -4.07 15.39 -14.94
C PRO A 250 -4.96 15.96 -13.81
N ASN A 251 -6.27 15.69 -13.84
CA ASN A 251 -7.19 16.10 -12.78
C ASN A 251 -7.46 14.97 -11.77
N ALA A 252 -6.82 13.80 -11.94
CA ALA A 252 -6.93 12.72 -10.96
C ALA A 252 -6.25 13.15 -9.65
N ARG A 253 -6.90 12.83 -8.54
CA ARG A 253 -6.40 13.13 -7.20
C ARG A 253 -5.46 12.04 -6.71
N LYS A 254 -4.49 12.43 -5.87
CA LYS A 254 -3.66 11.48 -5.13
C LYS A 254 -4.52 10.69 -4.14
N SER A 255 -4.16 9.43 -3.92
CA SER A 255 -4.85 8.61 -2.92
C SER A 255 -4.29 8.86 -1.53
N MET A 256 -2.97 9.10 -1.43
CA MET A 256 -2.28 9.31 -0.18
C MET A 256 -1.37 10.54 -0.25
N GLU A 257 -1.21 11.19 0.88
CA GLU A 257 -0.17 12.17 1.15
C GLU A 257 0.71 11.71 2.31
N TYR A 258 1.97 12.12 2.31
CA TYR A 258 2.93 11.78 3.36
C TYR A 258 3.22 13.01 4.20
N VAL A 259 3.32 12.81 5.52
CA VAL A 259 3.68 13.85 6.47
C VAL A 259 4.75 13.30 7.40
N ILE A 260 5.93 13.91 7.40
CA ILE A 260 6.95 13.66 8.42
C ILE A 260 6.42 14.17 9.76
N HIS A 261 5.95 13.23 10.58
CA HIS A 261 5.37 13.49 11.90
C HIS A 261 6.44 13.59 12.98
N LEU A 262 7.52 12.82 12.83
CA LEU A 262 8.69 12.84 13.70
C LEU A 262 9.95 12.76 12.83
N GLU A 263 10.93 13.59 13.16
CA GLU A 263 12.28 13.45 12.64
C GLU A 263 13.26 13.28 13.81
N LYS A 264 14.11 12.25 13.75
CA LYS A 264 15.19 12.02 14.70
C LYS A 264 16.49 11.72 13.99
N GLU A 265 17.57 12.27 14.52
CA GLU A 265 18.92 11.98 14.06
C GLU A 265 19.78 11.43 15.20
N TYR A 266 20.64 10.47 14.87
CA TYR A 266 21.60 9.88 15.78
C TYR A 266 23.00 9.97 15.15
N GLU A 267 23.94 10.62 15.82
CA GLU A 267 25.34 10.72 15.39
C GLU A 267 26.17 9.52 15.91
N GLU A 268 25.65 8.31 15.66
CA GLU A 268 26.24 7.04 16.04
C GLU A 268 25.97 5.98 14.97
N ALA A 269 26.68 4.85 15.09
CA ALA A 269 26.36 3.67 14.31
C ALA A 269 24.97 3.16 14.68
N ILE A 270 24.24 2.71 13.67
CA ILE A 270 22.92 2.11 13.87
C ILE A 270 23.02 0.81 14.67
N PRO A 271 22.03 0.50 15.54
CA PRO A 271 22.01 -0.74 16.31
C PRO A 271 22.08 -2.00 15.43
N VAL A 272 22.84 -3.00 15.89
CA VAL A 272 23.06 -4.28 15.20
C VAL A 272 22.74 -5.43 16.16
N ASP A 273 21.95 -6.40 15.70
CA ASP A 273 21.68 -7.62 16.45
C ASP A 273 22.71 -8.69 16.13
N TYR A 274 23.70 -8.82 17.02
CA TYR A 274 24.78 -9.81 16.88
C TYR A 274 24.32 -11.27 17.07
N ASN A 275 23.04 -11.51 17.38
CA ASN A 275 22.46 -12.85 17.43
C ASN A 275 21.70 -13.22 16.15
N LYS A 276 21.41 -12.26 15.25
CA LYS A 276 20.68 -12.47 14.00
C LYS A 276 21.61 -12.23 12.80
N ASN A 277 21.99 -13.32 12.13
CA ASN A 277 22.86 -13.27 10.94
C ASN A 277 22.04 -13.32 9.65
N TYR A 278 22.46 -12.54 8.65
CA TYR A 278 21.82 -12.55 7.33
C TYR A 278 22.08 -13.87 6.59
N TYR A 279 21.02 -14.63 6.28
CA TYR A 279 21.07 -15.93 5.60
C TYR A 279 22.16 -16.90 6.12
N ASN A 280 22.40 -16.93 7.43
CA ASN A 280 23.47 -17.70 8.08
C ASN A 280 24.90 -17.33 7.63
N SER A 281 25.13 -16.08 7.23
CA SER A 281 26.48 -15.54 7.06
C SER A 281 27.25 -15.56 8.38
N ASP A 282 28.53 -15.93 8.36
CA ASP A 282 29.37 -15.94 9.56
C ASP A 282 29.84 -14.54 9.99
N SER A 283 29.58 -13.50 9.18
CA SER A 283 30.15 -12.16 9.39
C SER A 283 29.26 -10.97 8.98
N ILE A 284 27.97 -11.21 8.69
CA ILE A 284 27.01 -10.14 8.36
C ILE A 284 25.80 -10.27 9.27
N TYR A 285 25.60 -9.25 10.10
CA TYR A 285 24.54 -9.17 11.10
C TYR A 285 23.38 -8.31 10.62
N MET A 286 22.20 -8.51 11.21
CA MET A 286 21.02 -7.70 10.90
C MET A 286 20.96 -6.44 11.76
N THR A 287 20.34 -5.38 11.23
CA THR A 287 19.92 -4.22 12.03
C THR A 287 19.03 -4.66 13.20
N ASP A 288 19.28 -4.12 14.40
CA ASP A 288 18.42 -4.35 15.57
C ASP A 288 17.23 -3.38 15.53
N TYR A 289 16.19 -3.77 14.79
CA TYR A 289 14.98 -2.96 14.68
C TYR A 289 14.27 -2.79 16.02
N ASN A 290 14.29 -3.79 16.90
CA ASN A 290 13.69 -3.71 18.23
C ASN A 290 14.31 -2.59 19.07
N ASP A 291 15.64 -2.48 19.11
CA ASP A 291 16.33 -1.41 19.84
C ASP A 291 15.93 -0.03 19.30
N ILE A 292 15.90 0.12 17.97
CA ILE A 292 15.48 1.38 17.31
C ILE A 292 14.04 1.72 17.68
N MET A 293 13.10 0.78 17.53
CA MET A 293 11.68 0.99 17.82
C MET A 293 11.42 1.30 19.30
N ASN A 294 12.17 0.68 20.21
CA ASN A 294 12.09 0.95 21.64
C ASN A 294 12.56 2.38 21.98
N ARG A 295 13.65 2.86 21.36
CA ARG A 295 14.13 4.25 21.52
C ARG A 295 13.14 5.29 21.01
N LEU A 296 12.30 4.93 20.04
CA LEU A 296 11.24 5.78 19.52
C LEU A 296 9.97 5.73 20.37
N ASN A 297 9.84 4.78 21.30
CA ASN A 297 8.57 4.44 21.93
C ASN A 297 7.48 4.19 20.89
N ILE A 298 7.77 3.30 19.92
CA ILE A 298 7.00 3.17 18.68
C ILE A 298 5.50 2.99 18.90
N CYS A 299 5.07 2.25 19.94
CA CYS A 299 3.66 2.02 20.17
C CYS A 299 2.89 3.28 20.60
N ASP A 300 3.54 4.25 21.24
CA ASP A 300 2.90 5.55 21.47
C ASP A 300 2.73 6.33 20.15
N LEU A 301 3.75 6.32 19.30
CA LEU A 301 3.69 6.96 17.98
C LEU A 301 2.57 6.34 17.11
N VAL A 302 2.44 5.03 17.11
CA VAL A 302 1.46 4.30 16.29
C VAL A 302 0.06 4.41 16.90
N ASP A 303 -0.11 4.03 18.17
CA ASP A 303 -1.43 3.89 18.78
C ASP A 303 -2.06 5.23 19.13
N ASN A 304 -1.26 6.21 19.57
CA ASN A 304 -1.77 7.49 20.05
C ASN A 304 -1.55 8.65 19.07
N GLN A 305 -0.50 8.59 18.24
CA GLN A 305 -0.15 9.70 17.32
C GLN A 305 -0.47 9.38 15.84
N GLY A 306 -0.79 8.12 15.54
CA GLY A 306 -1.24 7.68 14.22
C GLY A 306 -0.12 7.49 13.20
N VAL A 307 1.13 7.31 13.64
CA VAL A 307 2.25 6.96 12.75
C VAL A 307 1.97 5.61 12.08
N LYS A 308 2.21 5.54 10.76
CA LYS A 308 1.99 4.35 9.93
C LYS A 308 3.28 3.79 9.36
N GLU A 309 4.29 4.63 9.18
CA GLU A 309 5.57 4.21 8.63
C GLU A 309 6.73 4.75 9.45
N VAL A 310 7.80 3.97 9.53
CA VAL A 310 9.10 4.37 10.08
C VAL A 310 10.13 4.30 8.96
N TRP A 311 10.74 5.43 8.62
CA TRP A 311 11.76 5.52 7.59
C TRP A 311 13.13 5.63 8.25
N ILE A 312 13.91 4.56 8.22
CA ILE A 312 15.26 4.51 8.78
C ILE A 312 16.25 4.86 7.67
N TRP A 313 16.92 6.00 7.76
CA TRP A 313 18.00 6.40 6.86
C TRP A 313 19.35 5.97 7.44
N SER A 314 20.01 5.05 6.76
CA SER A 314 21.24 4.42 7.22
C SER A 314 22.27 4.26 6.08
N TYR A 315 23.39 3.61 6.37
CA TYR A 315 24.50 3.36 5.45
C TYR A 315 24.69 1.86 5.17
N THR A 316 25.35 1.49 4.07
CA THR A 316 25.86 0.11 3.95
C THR A 316 26.97 -0.10 4.98
N GLY A 317 26.79 -1.01 5.94
CA GLY A 317 27.86 -1.37 6.87
C GLY A 317 28.83 -2.40 6.29
N ILE A 318 30.00 -2.54 6.92
CA ILE A 318 31.01 -3.56 6.54
C ILE A 318 30.58 -4.96 6.99
N ASP A 319 29.90 -5.06 8.13
CA ASP A 319 29.53 -6.29 8.83
C ASP A 319 28.03 -6.38 9.13
N ARG A 320 27.20 -5.53 8.50
CA ARG A 320 25.76 -5.50 8.75
C ARG A 320 24.93 -5.17 7.51
N THR A 321 23.69 -5.64 7.52
CA THR A 321 22.67 -5.34 6.52
C THR A 321 21.31 -5.11 7.18
N GLY A 322 20.40 -4.51 6.42
CA GLY A 322 19.00 -4.32 6.82
C GLY A 322 18.05 -5.01 5.84
N TRP A 323 16.81 -5.17 6.27
CA TRP A 323 15.68 -5.45 5.40
C TRP A 323 15.23 -4.19 4.68
N GLU A 324 14.86 -4.32 3.41
CA GLU A 324 14.29 -3.22 2.62
C GLU A 324 12.96 -2.75 3.23
N SER A 325 12.18 -3.70 3.75
CA SER A 325 10.95 -3.43 4.51
C SER A 325 10.71 -4.51 5.56
N ASN A 326 10.13 -4.11 6.68
CA ASN A 326 9.61 -4.97 7.73
C ASN A 326 8.21 -4.47 8.16
N PHE A 327 7.39 -5.29 8.79
CA PHE A 327 5.99 -4.96 9.09
C PHE A 327 5.55 -5.51 10.44
N SER A 328 5.03 -4.63 11.29
CA SER A 328 4.47 -5.02 12.58
C SER A 328 2.96 -4.85 12.57
N SER A 329 2.25 -5.89 12.97
CA SER A 329 0.80 -5.90 13.12
C SER A 329 0.33 -7.00 14.05
N LYS A 330 -0.80 -6.78 14.73
CA LYS A 330 -1.55 -7.85 15.40
C LYS A 330 -2.09 -8.90 14.43
N TYR A 331 -2.18 -8.58 13.14
CA TYR A 331 -2.54 -9.51 12.06
C TYR A 331 -1.33 -10.19 11.45
N GLY A 332 -0.15 -10.09 12.07
CA GLY A 332 1.06 -10.77 11.65
C GLY A 332 1.96 -9.93 10.77
N ASP A 333 3.16 -10.47 10.56
CA ASP A 333 4.16 -9.85 9.70
C ASP A 333 3.86 -10.20 8.23
N ILE A 334 3.74 -9.16 7.42
CA ILE A 334 3.44 -9.19 5.98
C ILE A 334 4.46 -8.27 5.33
N SER A 335 5.72 -8.68 5.34
CA SER A 335 6.81 -7.85 4.84
C SER A 335 7.69 -8.58 3.85
N ASN A 336 8.51 -7.80 3.14
CA ASN A 336 9.63 -8.32 2.36
C ASN A 336 10.86 -8.57 3.27
N SER A 337 10.65 -9.43 4.28
CA SER A 337 11.67 -9.86 5.24
C SER A 337 11.58 -11.38 5.48
N ASP A 338 12.21 -11.89 6.54
CA ASP A 338 12.04 -13.26 7.00
C ASP A 338 10.69 -13.53 7.72
N ASN A 339 9.82 -12.51 7.81
CA ASN A 339 8.51 -12.53 8.48
C ASN A 339 8.59 -12.95 9.97
N ASP A 340 9.61 -12.43 10.66
CA ASP A 340 9.91 -12.73 12.05
C ASP A 340 9.10 -11.85 13.00
N THR A 341 7.99 -12.38 13.51
CA THR A 341 7.09 -11.66 14.44
C THR A 341 7.73 -11.19 15.75
N SER A 342 9.00 -11.51 16.02
CA SER A 342 9.71 -11.09 17.23
C SER A 342 10.70 -9.94 17.02
N ASP A 343 10.96 -9.52 15.78
CA ASP A 343 11.99 -8.52 15.47
C ASP A 343 11.49 -7.06 15.49
N LEU A 344 10.18 -6.87 15.66
CA LEU A 344 9.53 -5.57 15.88
C LEU A 344 8.54 -5.61 17.07
N PRO A 345 8.39 -4.51 17.84
CA PRO A 345 7.33 -4.40 18.84
C PRO A 345 5.94 -4.47 18.21
N ILE A 346 5.06 -5.31 18.76
CA ILE A 346 3.65 -5.40 18.34
C ILE A 346 2.80 -4.40 19.13
N CYS A 347 2.28 -3.40 18.43
CA CYS A 347 1.39 -2.36 18.99
C CYS A 347 -0.10 -2.70 18.73
N ASN A 348 -1.04 -1.86 19.19
CA ASN A 348 -2.45 -2.06 18.85
C ASN A 348 -2.74 -1.77 17.37
N GLY A 349 -2.06 -0.75 16.83
CA GLY A 349 -2.02 -0.40 15.42
C GLY A 349 -0.87 -1.08 14.68
N SER A 350 -1.03 -1.19 13.38
CA SER A 350 -0.04 -1.73 12.45
C SER A 350 0.86 -0.63 11.89
N TYR A 351 2.13 -0.94 11.63
CA TYR A 351 3.09 -0.03 11.03
C TYR A 351 4.13 -0.75 10.19
N THR A 352 4.62 -0.07 9.16
CA THR A 352 5.69 -0.54 8.28
C THR A 352 7.01 0.12 8.66
N VAL A 353 8.10 -0.62 8.61
CA VAL A 353 9.46 -0.11 8.79
C VAL A 353 10.20 -0.26 7.48
N TYR A 354 10.81 0.81 6.99
CA TYR A 354 11.72 0.76 5.85
C TYR A 354 13.12 1.12 6.31
N GLU A 355 14.13 0.39 5.83
CA GLU A 355 15.52 0.80 5.97
C GLU A 355 16.09 1.23 4.63
N PHE A 356 16.28 2.53 4.47
CA PHE A 356 16.83 3.14 3.29
C PHE A 356 18.32 3.45 3.46
N ASN A 357 19.07 3.24 2.40
CA ASN A 357 20.47 3.56 2.38
C ASN A 357 20.68 4.96 1.80
N TYR A 358 21.11 5.93 2.61
CA TYR A 358 21.39 7.28 2.12
C TYR A 358 22.64 7.36 1.23
N GLY A 359 23.39 6.28 1.06
CA GLY A 359 24.40 6.11 0.01
C GLY A 359 23.80 5.84 -1.38
N ARG A 360 22.49 5.63 -1.47
CA ARG A 360 21.75 5.39 -2.71
C ARG A 360 20.94 6.61 -3.13
N GLY A 361 20.14 6.45 -4.19
CA GLY A 361 19.23 7.45 -4.69
C GLY A 361 17.80 7.23 -4.21
N VAL A 362 16.91 8.11 -4.66
CA VAL A 362 15.47 8.00 -4.42
C VAL A 362 14.89 6.74 -5.06
N ASN A 363 15.46 6.28 -6.18
CA ASN A 363 14.99 5.10 -6.91
C ASN A 363 15.06 3.85 -6.03
N GLU A 364 16.18 3.61 -5.35
CA GLU A 364 16.31 2.47 -4.45
C GLU A 364 15.37 2.56 -3.25
N ALA A 365 15.12 3.76 -2.71
CA ALA A 365 14.13 3.92 -1.65
C ALA A 365 12.70 3.59 -2.14
N ILE A 366 12.32 4.05 -3.34
CA ILE A 366 11.03 3.69 -3.96
C ILE A 366 10.97 2.18 -4.18
N HIS A 367 12.05 1.55 -4.65
CA HIS A 367 12.13 0.11 -4.86
C HIS A 367 11.86 -0.66 -3.56
N SER A 368 12.46 -0.28 -2.44
CA SER A 368 12.15 -0.89 -1.13
C SER A 368 10.66 -0.77 -0.75
N THR A 369 10.02 0.39 -1.01
CA THR A 369 8.55 0.51 -0.81
C THR A 369 7.75 -0.36 -1.77
N PHE A 370 8.26 -0.60 -2.96
CA PHE A 370 7.63 -1.44 -3.98
C PHE A 370 7.55 -2.89 -3.47
N HIS A 371 8.64 -3.42 -2.92
CA HIS A 371 8.64 -4.76 -2.34
C HIS A 371 7.61 -4.98 -1.22
N GLN A 372 7.40 -3.96 -0.39
CA GLN A 372 6.35 -4.02 0.62
C GLN A 372 4.95 -4.04 -0.02
N LEU A 373 4.71 -3.25 -1.07
CA LEU A 373 3.45 -3.30 -1.83
C LEU A 373 3.19 -4.69 -2.41
N GLU A 374 4.21 -5.31 -3.01
CA GLU A 374 4.05 -6.67 -3.55
C GLU A 374 3.68 -7.67 -2.46
N SER A 375 4.31 -7.56 -1.29
CA SER A 375 4.04 -8.42 -0.14
C SER A 375 2.60 -8.28 0.34
N ILE A 376 2.11 -7.04 0.47
CA ILE A 376 0.73 -6.75 0.85
C ILE A 376 -0.25 -7.22 -0.22
N PHE A 377 -0.01 -6.94 -1.51
CA PHE A 377 -0.94 -7.32 -2.57
C PHE A 377 -1.01 -8.84 -2.77
N ARG A 378 0.11 -9.57 -2.63
CA ARG A 378 0.12 -11.05 -2.62
C ARG A 378 -0.63 -11.62 -1.42
N PHE A 379 -0.51 -10.98 -0.25
CA PHE A 379 -1.27 -11.37 0.94
C PHE A 379 -2.78 -11.24 0.73
N LEU A 380 -3.23 -10.21 -0.01
CA LEU A 380 -4.64 -9.94 -0.27
C LEU A 380 -5.26 -10.87 -1.31
N ASP A 381 -4.64 -10.99 -2.49
CA ASP A 381 -5.06 -11.90 -3.56
C ASP A 381 -3.87 -12.13 -4.52
N ALA A 382 -3.11 -13.20 -4.29
CA ALA A 382 -1.91 -13.53 -5.05
C ALA A 382 -2.19 -13.78 -6.55
N ASP A 383 -3.34 -14.37 -6.90
CA ASP A 383 -3.70 -14.58 -8.31
C ASP A 383 -4.01 -13.24 -9.00
N LEU A 384 -4.75 -12.36 -8.32
CA LEU A 384 -5.02 -11.02 -8.81
C LEU A 384 -3.74 -10.21 -9.00
N PHE A 385 -2.81 -10.30 -8.07
CA PHE A 385 -1.55 -9.57 -8.17
C PHE A 385 -0.58 -10.20 -9.18
N ASP A 386 -0.12 -11.43 -8.96
CA ASP A 386 0.95 -12.01 -9.78
C ASP A 386 0.48 -12.34 -11.20
N ASN A 387 -0.69 -12.96 -11.38
CA ASN A 387 -1.12 -13.41 -12.70
C ASN A 387 -1.89 -12.35 -13.47
N LYS A 388 -2.79 -11.62 -12.80
CA LYS A 388 -3.69 -10.67 -13.47
C LYS A 388 -3.09 -9.28 -13.56
N PHE A 389 -2.40 -8.78 -12.52
CA PHE A 389 -1.82 -7.43 -12.47
C PHE A 389 -0.40 -7.38 -13.06
N VAL A 390 0.53 -8.15 -12.52
CA VAL A 390 1.93 -8.21 -12.98
C VAL A 390 2.01 -8.84 -14.37
N GLY A 391 1.37 -10.00 -14.55
CA GLY A 391 1.39 -10.75 -15.80
C GLY A 391 2.72 -11.47 -16.03
N GLU A 392 2.95 -11.96 -17.25
CA GLU A 392 4.22 -12.60 -17.58
C GLU A 392 5.34 -11.57 -17.77
N VAL A 393 6.52 -11.87 -17.20
CA VAL A 393 7.72 -11.01 -17.22
C VAL A 393 8.96 -11.78 -17.66
N GLY A 394 10.03 -11.06 -18.05
CA GLY A 394 11.33 -11.64 -18.37
C GLY A 394 11.51 -12.08 -19.82
N ALA A 395 12.65 -12.73 -20.10
CA ALA A 395 13.06 -13.13 -21.45
C ALA A 395 12.13 -14.18 -22.09
N ASN A 396 11.54 -15.04 -21.26
CA ASN A 396 10.75 -16.20 -21.68
C ASN A 396 9.24 -15.99 -21.54
N ALA A 397 8.77 -14.76 -21.35
CA ALA A 397 7.34 -14.46 -21.33
C ALA A 397 6.71 -14.76 -22.71
N GLU A 398 5.82 -15.75 -22.76
CA GLU A 398 5.09 -16.18 -23.97
C GLU A 398 3.64 -15.70 -23.96
N GLY A 399 3.11 -15.32 -22.80
CA GLY A 399 1.79 -14.78 -22.57
C GLY A 399 1.74 -13.24 -22.53
N ILE A 400 0.63 -12.73 -22.00
CA ILE A 400 0.35 -11.29 -22.04
C ILE A 400 1.16 -10.59 -20.96
N ARG A 401 2.02 -9.67 -21.40
CA ARG A 401 2.73 -8.76 -20.51
C ARG A 401 1.77 -7.67 -20.05
N ARG A 402 1.65 -7.48 -18.73
CA ARG A 402 0.66 -6.58 -18.11
C ARG A 402 1.40 -5.38 -17.53
N CYS A 403 1.24 -5.09 -16.23
CA CYS A 403 1.90 -3.95 -15.60
C CYS A 403 3.38 -4.22 -15.25
N GLY A 404 3.80 -5.48 -15.14
CA GLY A 404 5.14 -5.83 -14.65
C GLY A 404 5.23 -5.72 -13.13
N ASN A 405 6.44 -5.80 -12.59
CA ASN A 405 6.74 -5.77 -11.15
C ASN A 405 7.95 -4.88 -10.84
N CYS A 406 8.38 -4.87 -9.57
CA CYS A 406 9.49 -4.00 -9.14
C CYS A 406 10.77 -4.21 -9.94
N HIS A 407 11.09 -5.44 -10.33
CA HIS A 407 12.30 -5.76 -11.07
C HIS A 407 12.10 -5.69 -12.59
N TYR A 408 10.89 -6.00 -13.07
CA TYR A 408 10.61 -6.21 -14.48
C TYR A 408 9.54 -5.24 -14.98
N PRO A 409 9.93 -4.18 -15.72
CA PRO A 409 8.98 -3.44 -16.52
C PRO A 409 8.40 -4.33 -17.62
N PRO A 410 7.24 -3.98 -18.21
CA PRO A 410 6.62 -4.80 -19.25
C PRO A 410 7.55 -5.13 -20.43
N ASN A 411 8.48 -4.23 -20.77
CA ASN A 411 9.47 -4.43 -21.83
C ASN A 411 10.80 -5.07 -21.35
N GLY A 412 10.90 -5.46 -20.07
CA GLY A 412 12.08 -6.10 -19.49
C GLY A 412 12.36 -7.46 -20.12
N THR A 413 13.63 -7.77 -20.36
CA THR A 413 14.05 -9.00 -21.08
C THR A 413 15.17 -9.79 -20.41
N GLU A 414 15.51 -9.50 -19.15
CA GLU A 414 16.63 -10.16 -18.43
C GLU A 414 17.99 -10.03 -19.13
N LYS A 415 18.17 -9.08 -20.05
CA LYS A 415 19.42 -8.92 -20.82
C LYS A 415 20.64 -8.61 -19.92
N ASP A 416 20.39 -8.08 -18.73
CA ASP A 416 21.36 -7.79 -17.66
C ASP A 416 21.46 -8.92 -16.60
N GLY A 417 20.67 -9.98 -16.72
CA GLY A 417 20.63 -11.14 -15.83
C GLY A 417 19.80 -10.96 -14.55
N TRP A 418 19.25 -9.78 -14.30
CA TRP A 418 18.55 -9.47 -13.04
C TRP A 418 17.22 -8.71 -13.22
N GLY A 419 16.93 -8.23 -14.43
CA GLY A 419 15.60 -7.72 -14.79
C GLY A 419 15.45 -6.21 -14.85
N TYR A 420 16.43 -5.47 -14.33
CA TYR A 420 16.46 -4.01 -14.11
C TYR A 420 16.61 -3.18 -15.40
N ASP A 421 15.96 -3.60 -16.48
CA ASP A 421 16.14 -3.07 -17.82
C ASP A 421 15.14 -1.95 -18.14
N TYR A 422 14.98 -0.99 -17.22
CA TYR A 422 14.05 0.14 -17.35
C TYR A 422 14.38 1.04 -18.53
N ALA A 423 15.63 1.03 -18.99
CA ALA A 423 16.10 1.83 -20.11
C ALA A 423 16.14 1.05 -21.44
N ASN A 424 15.50 -0.13 -21.53
CA ASN A 424 15.49 -0.93 -22.75
C ASN A 424 14.72 -0.25 -23.90
N ARG A 425 15.47 0.31 -24.85
CA ARG A 425 14.91 0.90 -26.08
C ARG A 425 14.65 -0.10 -27.20
N GLU A 426 15.29 -1.27 -27.13
CA GLU A 426 15.33 -2.24 -28.23
C GLU A 426 14.06 -3.11 -28.28
N VAL A 427 13.39 -3.30 -27.14
CA VAL A 427 12.27 -4.22 -27.01
C VAL A 427 10.95 -3.45 -26.96
N TYR A 428 10.13 -3.67 -27.98
CA TYR A 428 8.73 -3.24 -27.98
C TYR A 428 7.85 -4.38 -27.47
N VAL A 429 6.90 -4.02 -26.61
CA VAL A 429 5.95 -4.94 -26.00
C VAL A 429 4.53 -4.47 -26.29
N GLU A 430 3.66 -5.41 -26.66
CA GLU A 430 2.22 -5.21 -26.62
C GLU A 430 1.70 -5.52 -25.21
N SER A 431 1.25 -4.50 -24.49
CA SER A 431 0.81 -4.61 -23.10
C SER A 431 -0.41 -3.74 -22.82
N ASP A 432 -1.27 -4.18 -21.89
CA ASP A 432 -2.41 -3.41 -21.40
C ASP A 432 -2.08 -2.52 -20.18
N PHE A 433 -0.79 -2.29 -19.88
CA PHE A 433 -0.30 -1.48 -18.76
C PHE A 433 -1.06 -0.16 -18.56
N LEU A 434 -1.37 0.56 -19.66
CA LEU A 434 -2.05 1.85 -19.59
C LEU A 434 -3.57 1.76 -19.35
N ASP A 435 -4.19 0.60 -19.59
CA ASP A 435 -5.63 0.36 -19.45
C ASP A 435 -5.96 -0.96 -18.74
N TRP A 436 -5.13 -1.35 -17.77
CA TRP A 436 -5.27 -2.63 -17.08
C TRP A 436 -6.68 -2.85 -16.52
N LYS A 437 -7.18 -4.10 -16.65
CA LYS A 437 -8.48 -4.54 -16.08
C LYS A 437 -8.34 -5.88 -15.36
N PRO A 438 -8.99 -6.09 -14.21
CA PRO A 438 -8.77 -7.29 -13.40
C PRO A 438 -9.37 -8.58 -14.00
N GLU A 439 -10.49 -8.49 -14.73
CA GLU A 439 -11.21 -9.65 -15.28
C GLU A 439 -10.92 -9.94 -16.75
N THR A 440 -10.46 -8.93 -17.49
CA THR A 440 -10.22 -9.02 -18.92
C THR A 440 -8.87 -8.40 -19.28
N ILE A 441 -8.42 -8.60 -20.52
CA ILE A 441 -7.30 -7.82 -21.04
C ILE A 441 -7.82 -6.42 -21.37
N GLY A 442 -7.13 -5.41 -20.84
CA GLY A 442 -7.38 -4.01 -21.15
C GLY A 442 -7.06 -3.68 -22.61
N LYS A 443 -7.21 -2.41 -22.99
CA LYS A 443 -6.72 -1.97 -24.30
C LYS A 443 -5.19 -2.07 -24.34
N THR A 444 -4.67 -2.94 -25.20
CA THR A 444 -3.23 -3.08 -25.41
C THR A 444 -2.66 -1.90 -26.20
N THR A 445 -1.43 -1.51 -25.86
CA THR A 445 -0.62 -0.51 -26.58
C THR A 445 0.76 -1.11 -26.81
N ASN A 446 1.33 -0.87 -27.99
CA ASN A 446 2.69 -1.29 -28.30
C ASN A 446 3.67 -0.16 -27.94
N PHE A 447 4.58 -0.40 -26.99
CA PHE A 447 5.53 0.59 -26.50
C PHE A 447 6.86 -0.04 -26.07
N ASN A 448 7.88 0.80 -25.83
CA ASN A 448 9.13 0.44 -25.15
C ASN A 448 9.35 1.43 -23.98
N CYS A 449 10.59 1.56 -23.48
CA CYS A 449 10.87 2.46 -22.36
C CYS A 449 10.60 3.94 -22.62
N GLU A 450 10.45 4.38 -23.88
CA GLU A 450 10.13 5.79 -24.20
C GLU A 450 8.81 6.23 -23.56
N LEU A 451 7.92 5.29 -23.21
CA LEU A 451 6.70 5.57 -22.48
C LEU A 451 6.95 6.25 -21.12
N TRP A 452 8.07 5.95 -20.45
CA TRP A 452 8.49 6.57 -19.19
C TRP A 452 9.84 7.30 -19.34
N ASP A 453 10.13 7.81 -20.55
CA ASP A 453 11.39 8.48 -20.90
C ASP A 453 12.65 7.64 -20.64
N CYS A 454 12.52 6.32 -20.54
CA CYS A 454 13.58 5.39 -20.18
C CYS A 454 14.25 5.71 -18.84
N ASP A 455 13.49 6.35 -17.93
CA ASP A 455 13.90 6.68 -16.57
C ASP A 455 13.22 5.77 -15.55
N GLU A 456 14.01 5.17 -14.66
CA GLU A 456 13.55 4.22 -13.66
C GLU A 456 12.54 4.83 -12.67
N ARG A 457 12.77 6.07 -12.21
CA ARG A 457 11.87 6.74 -11.26
C ARG A 457 10.51 6.96 -11.89
N LYS A 458 10.49 7.41 -13.15
CA LYS A 458 9.25 7.59 -13.93
C LYS A 458 8.54 6.27 -14.15
N TYR A 459 9.26 5.17 -14.41
CA TYR A 459 8.65 3.84 -14.48
C TYR A 459 7.98 3.48 -13.14
N TYR A 460 8.67 3.63 -12.01
CA TYR A 460 8.07 3.32 -10.69
C TYR A 460 6.84 4.16 -10.40
N ILE A 461 6.86 5.46 -10.71
CA ILE A 461 5.70 6.34 -10.56
C ILE A 461 4.57 5.85 -11.47
N MET A 462 4.82 5.63 -12.76
CA MET A 462 3.79 5.16 -13.69
C MET A 462 3.22 3.79 -13.30
N TRP A 463 4.05 2.87 -12.81
CA TRP A 463 3.60 1.57 -12.31
C TRP A 463 2.68 1.75 -11.11
N ARG A 464 3.08 2.57 -10.13
CA ARG A 464 2.24 2.90 -8.98
C ARG A 464 0.92 3.52 -9.44
N GLN A 465 0.93 4.42 -10.43
CA GLN A 465 -0.30 5.01 -10.98
C GLN A 465 -1.22 3.99 -11.66
N SER A 466 -0.72 2.81 -12.04
CA SER A 466 -1.55 1.71 -12.55
C SER A 466 -2.24 0.90 -11.44
N VAL A 467 -1.77 0.98 -10.20
CA VAL A 467 -2.37 0.32 -9.03
C VAL A 467 -3.76 0.92 -8.77
N PRO A 468 -4.81 0.10 -8.57
CA PRO A 468 -6.18 0.58 -8.34
C PRO A 468 -6.28 1.60 -7.20
N GLY A 469 -6.36 2.88 -7.53
CA GLY A 469 -6.42 3.96 -6.55
C GLY A 469 -7.83 4.52 -6.33
N LEU A 470 -7.89 5.76 -5.84
CA LEU A 470 -9.13 6.51 -5.64
C LEU A 470 -9.96 6.57 -6.94
N ASN A 471 -11.26 6.30 -6.83
CA ASN A 471 -12.23 6.33 -7.95
C ASN A 471 -11.84 5.46 -9.15
N ASN A 472 -11.18 4.32 -8.93
CA ASN A 472 -10.67 3.47 -10.01
C ASN A 472 -11.76 2.91 -10.95
N GLY A 473 -13.00 2.76 -10.46
CA GLY A 473 -14.14 2.28 -11.24
C GLY A 473 -14.03 0.83 -11.73
N LEU A 474 -13.06 0.06 -11.22
CA LEU A 474 -12.83 -1.33 -11.59
C LEU A 474 -13.79 -2.26 -10.84
N ILE A 475 -14.15 -3.35 -11.51
CA ILE A 475 -14.99 -4.42 -10.96
C ILE A 475 -14.19 -5.72 -11.04
N TYR A 476 -14.09 -6.41 -9.92
CA TYR A 476 -13.47 -7.73 -9.81
C TYR A 476 -14.39 -8.66 -9.02
N LYS A 477 -14.62 -9.87 -9.54
CA LYS A 477 -15.54 -10.88 -8.99
C LYS A 477 -16.93 -10.30 -8.67
N GLY A 478 -17.41 -9.40 -9.53
CA GLY A 478 -18.73 -8.74 -9.39
C GLY A 478 -18.81 -7.66 -8.30
N LYS A 479 -17.68 -7.26 -7.69
CA LYS A 479 -17.60 -6.21 -6.67
C LYS A 479 -16.70 -5.08 -7.16
N SER A 480 -16.98 -3.85 -6.71
CA SER A 480 -16.08 -2.73 -6.95
C SER A 480 -14.74 -2.99 -6.24
N MET A 481 -13.63 -2.76 -6.94
CA MET A 481 -12.30 -2.90 -6.34
C MET A 481 -12.04 -1.75 -5.37
N PRO A 482 -11.52 -2.05 -4.16
CA PRO A 482 -11.16 -1.01 -3.21
C PRO A 482 -10.00 -0.17 -3.74
N ASN A 483 -9.83 1.02 -3.18
CA ASN A 483 -8.58 1.77 -3.31
C ASN A 483 -7.47 0.96 -2.62
N TRP A 484 -6.53 0.39 -3.37
CA TRP A 484 -5.46 -0.46 -2.84
C TRP A 484 -4.48 0.31 -1.94
N TRP A 485 -4.39 1.63 -2.10
CA TRP A 485 -3.58 2.47 -1.23
C TRP A 485 -4.10 2.51 0.22
N SER A 486 -5.38 2.18 0.45
CA SER A 486 -5.92 2.03 1.81
C SER A 486 -5.25 0.91 2.61
N PHE A 487 -4.64 -0.10 1.97
CA PHE A 487 -3.90 -1.15 2.68
C PHE A 487 -2.53 -0.69 3.19
N ILE A 488 -2.06 0.47 2.74
CA ILE A 488 -0.83 1.10 3.24
C ILE A 488 -1.20 2.14 4.30
N ALA A 489 -2.18 2.99 4.00
CA ALA A 489 -2.54 4.08 4.90
C ALA A 489 -3.44 3.66 6.09
N ASP A 490 -4.30 2.66 5.93
CA ASP A 490 -5.25 2.18 6.94
C ASP A 490 -5.39 0.65 6.92
N PHE A 491 -4.24 -0.04 7.08
CA PHE A 491 -4.21 -1.50 7.11
C PHE A 491 -5.16 -2.08 8.17
N ASP A 492 -5.16 -1.52 9.39
CA ASP A 492 -6.01 -2.00 10.48
C ASP A 492 -7.50 -1.87 10.19
N GLY A 493 -7.92 -0.74 9.62
CA GLY A 493 -9.31 -0.51 9.22
C GLY A 493 -9.74 -1.45 8.10
N MET A 494 -8.86 -1.71 7.12
CA MET A 494 -9.13 -2.69 6.07
C MET A 494 -9.27 -4.11 6.63
N MET A 495 -8.33 -4.53 7.46
CA MET A 495 -8.38 -5.85 8.10
C MET A 495 -9.59 -5.99 9.00
N ALA A 496 -9.95 -4.95 9.76
CA ALA A 496 -11.16 -4.95 10.58
C ALA A 496 -12.43 -5.09 9.72
N ARG A 497 -12.52 -4.45 8.55
CA ARG A 497 -13.65 -4.61 7.61
C ARG A 497 -13.71 -6.02 7.01
N MET A 498 -12.55 -6.63 6.73
CA MET A 498 -12.48 -8.03 6.28
C MET A 498 -12.89 -9.01 7.39
N VAL A 499 -12.54 -8.73 8.64
CA VAL A 499 -12.84 -9.57 9.82
C VAL A 499 -14.28 -9.40 10.32
N THR A 500 -14.80 -8.17 10.36
CA THR A 500 -16.17 -7.87 10.82
C THR A 500 -17.25 -8.20 9.78
N ASN A 501 -16.84 -8.50 8.55
CA ASN A 501 -17.73 -8.97 7.49
C ASN A 501 -17.22 -10.28 6.87
N PRO A 502 -17.27 -11.42 7.62
CA PRO A 502 -16.85 -12.73 7.12
C PRO A 502 -17.60 -13.17 5.86
N SER A 503 -18.76 -12.57 5.62
CA SER A 503 -19.61 -12.73 4.42
C SER A 503 -18.96 -12.26 3.11
N SER A 504 -17.78 -11.64 3.14
CA SER A 504 -17.11 -11.12 1.95
C SER A 504 -16.38 -12.18 1.12
N LEU A 505 -16.02 -13.34 1.70
CA LEU A 505 -15.46 -14.51 1.01
C LEU A 505 -16.18 -15.78 1.47
N PRO A 506 -17.26 -16.21 0.78
CA PRO A 506 -17.99 -17.41 1.20
C PRO A 506 -17.14 -18.67 1.08
N LEU A 507 -16.24 -18.76 0.10
CA LEU A 507 -15.33 -19.90 -0.11
C LEU A 507 -13.98 -19.61 0.56
N LEU A 508 -13.66 -20.39 1.60
CA LEU A 508 -12.44 -20.24 2.38
C LEU A 508 -11.33 -21.18 1.91
N GLY A 509 -11.66 -22.37 1.41
CA GLY A 509 -10.68 -23.32 0.88
C GLY A 509 -11.27 -24.18 -0.21
N TYR A 510 -10.48 -24.46 -1.25
CA TYR A 510 -10.85 -25.32 -2.36
C TYR A 510 -9.66 -26.16 -2.81
N TRP A 511 -9.73 -27.46 -2.56
CA TRP A 511 -8.71 -28.41 -2.97
C TRP A 511 -9.27 -29.30 -4.09
N GLU A 512 -8.80 -29.04 -5.31
CA GLU A 512 -9.18 -29.81 -6.50
C GLU A 512 -8.65 -31.24 -6.41
N LEU A 513 -7.46 -31.45 -5.82
CA LEU A 513 -6.80 -32.75 -5.68
C LEU A 513 -6.36 -33.38 -7.02
N GLU A 514 -6.11 -32.52 -8.02
CA GLU A 514 -5.63 -32.90 -9.36
C GLU A 514 -4.20 -33.45 -9.37
N ASP A 515 -3.39 -33.02 -8.40
CA ASP A 515 -2.02 -33.44 -8.22
C ASP A 515 -1.68 -33.69 -6.74
N LEU A 516 -0.46 -34.13 -6.49
CA LEU A 516 0.06 -34.39 -5.14
C LEU A 516 0.67 -33.13 -4.49
N ALA A 517 0.46 -31.94 -5.07
CA ALA A 517 0.85 -30.67 -4.45
C ALA A 517 -0.26 -30.11 -3.55
N PHE A 518 -1.48 -30.68 -3.60
CA PHE A 518 -2.61 -30.36 -2.72
C PHE A 518 -2.89 -28.85 -2.60
N ARG A 519 -2.79 -28.14 -3.72
CA ARG A 519 -2.93 -26.68 -3.75
C ARG A 519 -4.35 -26.26 -3.39
N ASP A 520 -4.45 -25.13 -2.69
CA ASP A 520 -5.73 -24.45 -2.47
C ASP A 520 -5.98 -23.49 -3.64
N SER A 521 -7.00 -23.80 -4.43
CA SER A 521 -7.47 -23.03 -5.58
C SER A 521 -8.51 -21.96 -5.20
N SER A 522 -8.79 -21.76 -3.90
CA SER A 522 -9.70 -20.70 -3.46
C SER A 522 -9.09 -19.30 -3.52
N GLY A 523 -7.76 -19.21 -3.65
CA GLY A 523 -6.98 -17.97 -3.58
C GLY A 523 -6.55 -17.58 -2.18
N ASN A 524 -6.84 -18.39 -1.15
CA ASN A 524 -6.50 -18.09 0.26
C ASN A 524 -5.20 -18.75 0.76
N SER A 525 -4.54 -19.52 -0.10
CA SER A 525 -3.25 -20.20 0.13
C SER A 525 -3.25 -21.22 1.28
N PHE A 526 -4.39 -21.85 1.58
CA PHE A 526 -4.46 -22.95 2.56
C PHE A 526 -4.00 -24.28 1.95
N HIS A 527 -2.75 -24.33 1.49
CA HIS A 527 -2.21 -25.52 0.82
C HIS A 527 -2.17 -26.73 1.75
N GLY A 528 -2.42 -27.92 1.20
CA GLY A 528 -2.30 -29.18 1.92
C GLY A 528 -0.89 -29.74 1.88
N SER A 529 -0.54 -30.53 2.89
CA SER A 529 0.64 -31.38 2.88
C SER A 529 0.27 -32.81 3.28
N PRO A 530 0.83 -33.84 2.63
CA PRO A 530 0.58 -35.21 3.03
C PRO A 530 1.28 -35.49 4.38
N LYS A 531 0.58 -36.17 5.29
CA LYS A 531 1.12 -36.66 6.56
C LYS A 531 0.80 -38.14 6.73
N GLY A 532 1.62 -38.83 7.51
CA GLY A 532 1.52 -40.26 7.80
C GLY A 532 2.52 -41.12 7.00
N ALA A 533 2.63 -42.39 7.38
CA ALA A 533 3.62 -43.32 6.81
C ALA A 533 3.26 -43.84 5.41
N HIS A 534 1.98 -43.78 5.01
CA HIS A 534 1.53 -44.22 3.69
C HIS A 534 1.24 -43.03 2.76
N ARG A 535 1.54 -43.24 1.47
CA ARG A 535 1.53 -42.18 0.46
C ARG A 535 0.13 -41.96 -0.09
N VAL A 536 -0.33 -40.71 -0.11
CA VAL A 536 -1.50 -40.28 -0.90
C VAL A 536 -1.15 -40.41 -2.39
N VAL A 537 -2.02 -41.03 -3.18
CA VAL A 537 -1.77 -41.32 -4.60
C VAL A 537 -2.78 -40.59 -5.47
N SER A 538 -2.35 -40.05 -6.60
CA SER A 538 -3.23 -39.46 -7.60
C SER A 538 -3.83 -40.56 -8.48
N VAL A 539 -5.15 -40.55 -8.63
CA VAL A 539 -5.92 -41.53 -9.41
C VAL A 539 -6.98 -40.81 -10.24
N ILE A 540 -7.61 -41.50 -11.19
CA ILE A 540 -8.70 -40.90 -11.98
C ILE A 540 -9.86 -40.52 -11.04
N GLY A 541 -10.20 -39.23 -11.05
CA GLY A 541 -11.16 -38.61 -10.16
C GLY A 541 -12.59 -38.60 -10.70
N LYS A 542 -13.46 -37.85 -10.02
CA LYS A 542 -14.79 -37.50 -10.51
C LYS A 542 -14.70 -36.36 -11.52
N LYS A 543 -13.84 -35.37 -11.25
CA LYS A 543 -13.33 -34.37 -12.18
C LYS A 543 -11.81 -34.56 -12.22
N GLY A 544 -11.20 -34.55 -13.40
CA GLY A 544 -9.77 -34.79 -13.56
C GLY A 544 -9.23 -35.99 -12.74
N ASN A 545 -8.29 -35.71 -11.85
CA ASN A 545 -7.73 -36.65 -10.88
C ASN A 545 -8.30 -36.42 -9.48
N ALA A 546 -8.19 -37.44 -8.63
CA ALA A 546 -8.56 -37.42 -7.22
C ALA A 546 -7.42 -37.90 -6.34
N ALA A 547 -7.49 -37.58 -5.05
CA ALA A 547 -6.63 -38.17 -4.05
C ALA A 547 -7.19 -39.52 -3.59
N GLU A 548 -6.43 -40.60 -3.79
CA GLU A 548 -6.63 -41.85 -3.09
C GLU A 548 -5.89 -41.80 -1.75
N ILE A 549 -6.67 -41.82 -0.67
CA ILE A 549 -6.18 -41.76 0.70
C ILE A 549 -6.30 -43.17 1.27
N GLY A 550 -5.18 -43.78 1.70
CA GLY A 550 -5.17 -45.20 2.02
C GLY A 550 -4.01 -45.71 2.87
N LEU A 551 -4.42 -46.36 3.97
CA LEU A 551 -3.69 -47.08 5.04
C LEU A 551 -3.25 -46.24 6.26
N ASN A 552 -3.70 -46.64 7.45
CA ASN A 552 -3.28 -46.14 8.76
C ASN A 552 -3.48 -44.63 8.97
N ASP A 553 -2.39 -43.89 9.22
CA ASP A 553 -2.35 -42.49 9.66
C ASP A 553 -2.30 -41.47 8.50
N SER A 554 -2.40 -41.94 7.25
CA SER A 554 -2.39 -41.10 6.06
C SER A 554 -3.48 -40.06 6.06
N ARG A 555 -3.10 -38.82 5.75
CA ARG A 555 -4.01 -37.68 5.70
C ARG A 555 -3.40 -36.52 4.93
N ILE A 556 -4.23 -35.58 4.49
CA ILE A 556 -3.77 -34.27 4.02
C ILE A 556 -4.00 -33.28 5.15
N GLU A 557 -2.92 -32.73 5.69
CA GLU A 557 -2.95 -31.71 6.74
C GLU A 557 -2.86 -30.34 6.07
N ILE A 558 -3.86 -29.51 6.29
CA ILE A 558 -3.92 -28.18 5.70
C ILE A 558 -3.00 -27.26 6.48
N ASP A 559 -2.09 -26.61 5.76
CA ASP A 559 -1.25 -25.57 6.32
C ASP A 559 -2.09 -24.30 6.44
N GLU A 560 -2.36 -23.93 7.69
CA GLU A 560 -3.04 -22.68 8.03
C GLU A 560 -2.02 -21.52 8.18
N GLY A 561 -0.73 -21.72 7.88
CA GLY A 561 0.33 -20.72 7.91
C GLY A 561 0.58 -20.06 9.28
N SER A 562 1.30 -18.94 9.31
CA SER A 562 1.34 -18.02 10.47
C SER A 562 -0.02 -17.40 10.79
N LYS A 563 -1.00 -17.50 9.87
CA LYS A 563 -2.46 -17.35 10.08
C LYS A 563 -3.01 -18.21 11.24
N PHE A 564 -2.26 -19.22 11.70
CA PHE A 564 -2.48 -20.00 12.92
C PHE A 564 -2.34 -19.18 14.22
N LEU A 565 -1.55 -18.09 14.25
CA LEU A 565 -1.25 -17.29 15.46
C LEU A 565 -1.91 -15.90 15.48
N LEU A 566 -2.56 -15.47 14.40
CA LEU A 566 -3.00 -14.08 14.19
C LEU A 566 -4.26 -13.65 14.93
N ASN A 567 -4.95 -14.58 15.56
CA ASN A 567 -6.22 -14.30 16.20
C ASN A 567 -6.20 -14.87 17.61
N ASN A 568 -6.28 -14.01 18.61
CA ASN A 568 -6.86 -14.39 19.91
C ASN A 568 -8.31 -14.97 19.78
N ALA A 569 -8.86 -15.08 18.55
CA ALA A 569 -10.09 -15.79 18.16
C ALA A 569 -9.89 -17.19 17.50
N GLY A 570 -8.64 -17.62 17.21
CA GLY A 570 -8.31 -18.93 16.62
C GLY A 570 -8.53 -19.08 15.09
N SER A 571 -8.10 -20.23 14.56
CA SER A 571 -8.24 -20.69 13.15
C SER A 571 -9.54 -20.25 12.44
N LEU A 572 -9.45 -19.81 11.16
CA LEU A 572 -10.61 -19.41 10.34
C LEU A 572 -11.60 -20.57 10.08
N PHE A 573 -11.13 -21.80 10.21
CA PHE A 573 -11.95 -23.01 10.24
C PHE A 573 -12.68 -23.20 11.59
N ARG A 574 -12.69 -22.22 12.50
CA ARG A 574 -13.54 -22.20 13.71
C ARG A 574 -14.87 -21.47 13.53
N SER A 575 -15.21 -21.13 12.28
CA SER A 575 -16.47 -20.44 11.99
C SER A 575 -17.66 -21.15 12.64
N GLN A 576 -18.54 -20.37 13.26
CA GLN A 576 -19.80 -20.85 13.81
C GLN A 576 -20.88 -21.00 12.72
N ASN A 577 -20.55 -20.71 11.45
CA ASN A 577 -21.39 -20.99 10.28
C ASN A 577 -20.51 -21.53 9.16
N PHE A 578 -20.82 -22.69 8.60
CA PHE A 578 -19.99 -23.26 7.53
C PHE A 578 -20.74 -24.22 6.62
N THR A 579 -20.13 -24.47 5.46
CA THR A 579 -20.46 -25.58 4.56
C THR A 579 -19.18 -26.32 4.18
N ILE A 580 -19.20 -27.65 4.24
CA ILE A 580 -18.14 -28.53 3.73
C ILE A 580 -18.73 -29.29 2.55
N MET A 581 -18.00 -29.37 1.43
CA MET A 581 -18.37 -30.18 0.27
C MET A 581 -17.20 -31.03 -0.20
N ALA A 582 -17.49 -32.21 -0.71
CA ALA A 582 -16.51 -33.06 -1.37
C ALA A 582 -17.20 -34.08 -2.27
N TYR A 583 -16.54 -34.45 -3.36
CA TYR A 583 -16.83 -35.70 -4.05
C TYR A 583 -16.11 -36.83 -3.32
N VAL A 584 -16.84 -37.90 -2.99
CA VAL A 584 -16.29 -39.04 -2.24
C VAL A 584 -16.71 -40.35 -2.87
N LYS A 585 -15.74 -41.25 -3.03
CA LYS A 585 -15.94 -42.65 -3.41
C LYS A 585 -15.31 -43.56 -2.36
N ARG A 586 -16.19 -44.17 -1.55
CA ARG A 586 -15.76 -45.07 -0.48
C ARG A 586 -15.30 -46.43 -1.05
N PRO A 587 -14.33 -47.09 -0.42
CA PRO A 587 -13.92 -48.45 -0.79
C PRO A 587 -14.96 -49.48 -0.36
N ASN A 588 -14.72 -50.75 -0.72
CA ASN A 588 -15.50 -51.86 -0.20
C ASN A 588 -15.15 -52.22 1.26
N THR A 589 -14.00 -51.77 1.76
CA THR A 589 -13.58 -51.95 3.15
C THR A 589 -14.44 -51.14 4.11
N SER A 590 -14.60 -51.67 5.33
CA SER A 590 -15.32 -50.98 6.40
C SER A 590 -14.43 -49.92 7.04
N CYS A 591 -15.05 -48.80 7.43
CA CYS A 591 -14.40 -47.79 8.27
C CYS A 591 -14.04 -48.35 9.65
N ASN A 592 -12.96 -47.86 10.24
CA ASN A 592 -12.66 -48.10 11.66
C ASN A 592 -13.84 -47.62 12.52
N TYR A 593 -14.33 -48.48 13.42
CA TYR A 593 -15.51 -48.17 14.27
C TYR A 593 -16.77 -47.73 13.48
N ASN A 594 -16.86 -48.12 12.20
CA ASN A 594 -17.87 -47.63 11.25
C ASN A 594 -17.87 -46.11 11.03
N TYR A 595 -16.75 -45.42 11.27
CA TYR A 595 -16.59 -43.97 11.10
C TYR A 595 -15.31 -43.64 10.31
N CYS A 596 -15.45 -43.04 9.12
CA CYS A 596 -14.32 -42.53 8.33
C CYS A 596 -14.45 -41.02 8.16
N ALA A 597 -13.47 -40.24 8.61
CA ALA A 597 -13.48 -38.79 8.43
C ALA A 597 -13.12 -38.40 6.99
N ILE A 598 -13.94 -37.53 6.40
CA ILE A 598 -13.70 -36.91 5.09
C ILE A 598 -12.98 -35.58 5.31
N PHE A 599 -13.47 -34.79 6.28
CA PHE A 599 -12.92 -33.50 6.68
C PHE A 599 -13.08 -33.35 8.19
N SER A 600 -12.04 -32.91 8.89
CA SER A 600 -12.07 -32.75 10.34
C SER A 600 -11.32 -31.50 10.81
N LYS A 601 -11.83 -30.92 11.91
CA LYS A 601 -11.18 -29.84 12.65
C LYS A 601 -11.36 -30.09 14.15
N GLY A 602 -10.26 -30.21 14.88
CA GLY A 602 -10.22 -30.48 16.33
C GLY A 602 -9.40 -31.71 16.71
N SER A 603 -8.93 -31.81 17.97
CA SER A 603 -7.95 -32.84 18.39
C SER A 603 -8.37 -33.81 19.50
N ASP A 604 -9.21 -33.42 20.47
CA ASP A 604 -9.58 -34.30 21.59
C ASP A 604 -11.08 -34.48 21.74
N HIS A 605 -11.55 -35.72 21.94
CA HIS A 605 -12.97 -36.06 22.17
C HIS A 605 -13.90 -35.34 21.17
N PHE A 606 -13.42 -35.18 19.93
CA PHE A 606 -14.04 -34.45 18.83
C PHE A 606 -14.50 -33.02 19.16
N GLN A 607 -13.74 -32.29 19.99
CA GLN A 607 -13.91 -30.85 20.23
C GLN A 607 -13.63 -30.04 18.95
N GLY A 608 -14.71 -29.77 18.23
CA GLY A 608 -14.72 -29.19 16.89
C GLY A 608 -15.80 -29.87 16.05
N TYR A 609 -15.48 -30.20 14.80
CA TYR A 609 -16.43 -30.85 13.90
C TYR A 609 -15.77 -31.85 12.96
N SER A 610 -16.57 -32.79 12.47
CA SER A 610 -16.15 -33.72 11.42
C SER A 610 -17.30 -34.06 10.49
N MET A 611 -17.04 -33.93 9.19
CA MET A 611 -17.84 -34.53 8.13
C MET A 611 -17.26 -35.91 7.82
N ALA A 612 -18.10 -36.94 7.87
CA ALA A 612 -17.65 -38.32 7.86
C ALA A 612 -18.68 -39.26 7.23
N VAL A 613 -18.20 -40.46 6.87
CA VAL A 613 -19.06 -41.61 6.61
C VAL A 613 -19.26 -42.38 7.92
N TYR A 614 -20.48 -42.38 8.45
CA TYR A 614 -20.86 -43.15 9.64
C TYR A 614 -21.90 -44.22 9.27
N ASN A 615 -21.62 -45.50 9.56
CA ASN A 615 -22.49 -46.63 9.19
C ASN A 615 -22.93 -46.60 7.70
N LYS A 616 -21.98 -46.26 6.81
CA LYS A 616 -22.20 -46.10 5.35
C LYS A 616 -23.11 -44.92 4.96
N LYS A 617 -23.39 -43.98 5.86
CA LYS A 617 -24.19 -42.78 5.58
C LYS A 617 -23.36 -41.52 5.83
N LEU A 618 -23.72 -40.41 5.18
CA LEU A 618 -23.09 -39.13 5.47
C LEU A 618 -23.47 -38.66 6.87
N SER A 619 -22.51 -38.13 7.62
CA SER A 619 -22.71 -37.53 8.92
C SER A 619 -21.91 -36.25 9.07
N LEU A 620 -22.52 -35.25 9.73
CA LEU A 620 -21.83 -34.11 10.31
C LEU A 620 -21.97 -34.22 11.82
N ARG A 621 -20.84 -34.32 12.53
CA ARG A 621 -20.80 -34.32 13.99
C ARG A 621 -20.10 -33.09 14.50
N ILE A 622 -20.60 -32.54 15.61
CA ILE A 622 -20.00 -31.43 16.33
C ILE A 622 -19.87 -31.82 17.81
N ASN A 623 -18.67 -31.68 18.39
CA ASN A 623 -18.39 -31.95 19.80
C ASN A 623 -18.74 -33.38 20.32
N ASP A 624 -18.76 -34.40 19.45
CA ASP A 624 -19.14 -35.83 19.68
C ASP A 624 -20.30 -36.12 20.65
N ASP A 625 -21.27 -35.22 20.77
CA ASP A 625 -22.51 -35.53 21.46
C ASP A 625 -23.46 -36.18 20.45
N ALA A 626 -24.04 -37.34 20.78
CA ALA A 626 -25.02 -38.02 19.93
C ALA A 626 -26.22 -37.13 19.57
N SER A 627 -26.53 -36.12 20.40
CA SER A 627 -27.53 -35.10 20.13
C SER A 627 -27.10 -34.02 19.11
N ASN A 628 -25.79 -33.87 18.85
CA ASN A 628 -25.18 -32.87 17.97
C ASN A 628 -24.67 -33.47 16.64
N ALA A 629 -25.39 -34.47 16.11
CA ALA A 629 -25.02 -35.16 14.88
C ALA A 629 -26.17 -35.19 13.87
N ALA A 630 -25.98 -34.59 12.69
CA ALA A 630 -26.84 -34.86 11.54
C ALA A 630 -26.35 -36.14 10.85
N ILE A 631 -27.25 -37.10 10.65
CA ILE A 631 -26.97 -38.36 9.95
C ILE A 631 -27.97 -38.49 8.81
N GLY A 632 -27.45 -38.74 7.61
CA GLY A 632 -28.25 -38.93 6.41
C GLY A 632 -29.07 -40.22 6.42
N SER A 633 -30.02 -40.33 5.49
CA SER A 633 -30.81 -41.53 5.27
C SER A 633 -30.19 -42.46 4.22
N THR A 634 -29.48 -41.87 3.24
CA THR A 634 -28.95 -42.54 2.06
C THR A 634 -27.75 -43.43 2.40
N THR A 635 -27.81 -44.68 1.95
CA THR A 635 -26.67 -45.60 2.05
C THR A 635 -25.71 -45.34 0.89
N LEU A 636 -24.48 -44.96 1.22
CA LEU A 636 -23.40 -44.74 0.27
C LEU A 636 -22.84 -46.09 -0.16
N ASN A 637 -23.08 -46.47 -1.40
CA ASN A 637 -22.56 -47.72 -1.96
C ASN A 637 -21.04 -47.61 -2.19
N ALA A 638 -20.34 -48.74 -2.03
CA ALA A 638 -18.92 -48.79 -2.32
C ALA A 638 -18.66 -48.52 -3.81
N ASN A 639 -17.47 -47.97 -4.11
CA ASN A 639 -16.99 -47.72 -5.47
C ASN A 639 -17.91 -46.81 -6.32
N THR A 640 -18.77 -46.03 -5.67
CA THR A 640 -19.68 -45.07 -6.33
C THR A 640 -19.33 -43.66 -5.85
N TRP A 641 -19.21 -42.71 -6.79
CA TRP A 641 -19.01 -41.30 -6.48
C TRP A 641 -20.31 -40.66 -5.99
N TYR A 642 -20.23 -39.94 -4.87
CA TYR A 642 -21.31 -39.11 -4.36
C TYR A 642 -20.78 -37.69 -4.14
N HIS A 643 -21.58 -36.68 -4.49
CA HIS A 643 -21.36 -35.32 -4.00
C HIS A 643 -21.94 -35.24 -2.59
N LEU A 644 -21.10 -34.99 -1.59
CA LEU A 644 -21.48 -34.94 -0.19
C LEU A 644 -21.30 -33.51 0.31
N ALA A 645 -22.33 -32.95 0.95
CA ALA A 645 -22.25 -31.63 1.56
C ALA A 645 -22.82 -31.64 2.99
N ALA A 646 -22.25 -30.82 3.85
CA ALA A 646 -22.69 -30.66 5.23
C ALA A 646 -22.67 -29.18 5.63
N THR A 647 -23.74 -28.69 6.24
CA THR A 647 -23.86 -27.30 6.67
C THR A 647 -24.17 -27.18 8.15
N TYR A 648 -23.65 -26.14 8.78
CA TYR A 648 -24.00 -25.74 10.13
C TYR A 648 -24.24 -24.25 10.19
N ASN A 649 -25.36 -23.86 10.80
CA ASN A 649 -25.71 -22.47 11.05
C ASN A 649 -25.97 -22.27 12.55
N SER A 650 -25.10 -21.51 13.22
CA SER A 650 -25.19 -21.29 14.68
C SER A 650 -26.35 -20.40 15.09
N SER A 651 -26.79 -19.45 14.27
CA SER A 651 -27.92 -18.58 14.63
C SER A 651 -29.24 -19.34 14.73
N THR A 652 -29.36 -20.43 13.98
CA THR A 652 -30.52 -21.35 14.02
C THR A 652 -30.23 -22.67 14.75
N GLY A 653 -28.95 -22.95 15.07
CA GLY A 653 -28.46 -24.22 15.58
C GLY A 653 -28.57 -25.39 14.60
N LYS A 654 -28.94 -25.18 13.32
CA LYS A 654 -29.26 -26.27 12.39
C LYS A 654 -28.02 -26.89 11.77
N LEU A 655 -27.94 -28.22 11.87
CA LEU A 655 -27.04 -29.07 11.08
C LEU A 655 -27.84 -29.71 9.95
N LYS A 656 -27.25 -29.76 8.76
CA LYS A 656 -27.84 -30.44 7.60
C LYS A 656 -26.77 -31.20 6.84
N VAL A 657 -27.15 -32.35 6.30
CA VAL A 657 -26.31 -33.15 5.39
C VAL A 657 -27.07 -33.41 4.10
N TYR A 658 -26.35 -33.38 2.98
CA TYR A 658 -26.90 -33.47 1.64
C TYR A 658 -26.13 -34.52 0.84
N VAL A 659 -26.84 -35.32 0.06
CA VAL A 659 -26.27 -36.31 -0.86
C VAL A 659 -26.75 -35.98 -2.27
N ASN A 660 -25.81 -35.76 -3.18
CA ASN A 660 -26.07 -35.34 -4.56
C ASN A 660 -26.97 -34.09 -4.63
N GLY A 661 -26.72 -33.13 -3.74
CA GLY A 661 -27.43 -31.84 -3.66
C GLY A 661 -28.77 -31.88 -2.95
N VAL A 662 -29.30 -33.06 -2.61
CA VAL A 662 -30.59 -33.22 -1.93
C VAL A 662 -30.40 -33.35 -0.43
N LEU A 663 -31.21 -32.65 0.37
CA LEU A 663 -31.19 -32.76 1.83
C LEU A 663 -31.49 -34.21 2.27
N ASP A 664 -30.56 -34.84 2.98
CA ASP A 664 -30.61 -36.25 3.37
C ASP A 664 -30.74 -36.45 4.89
N GLY A 665 -30.42 -35.44 5.70
CA GLY A 665 -30.54 -35.50 7.15
C GLY A 665 -30.38 -34.14 7.84
N THR A 666 -30.93 -34.00 9.04
CA THR A 666 -30.85 -32.78 9.84
C THR A 666 -30.74 -33.08 11.33
N ALA A 667 -30.13 -32.15 12.08
CA ALA A 667 -30.10 -32.15 13.53
C ALA A 667 -30.09 -30.70 14.06
N THR A 668 -30.10 -30.53 15.37
CA THR A 668 -29.99 -29.21 16.00
C THR A 668 -28.99 -29.27 17.14
N LYS A 669 -28.02 -28.34 17.14
CA LYS A 669 -27.07 -28.14 18.21
C LYS A 669 -27.45 -26.89 19.00
N THR A 670 -27.34 -26.99 20.32
CA THR A 670 -27.45 -25.84 21.23
C THR A 670 -26.08 -25.35 21.65
N GLY A 671 -25.92 -24.02 21.73
CA GLY A 671 -24.67 -23.36 22.12
C GLY A 671 -23.55 -23.42 21.06
N PRO A 672 -22.45 -22.69 21.27
CA PRO A 672 -21.35 -22.61 20.31
C PRO A 672 -20.61 -23.95 20.16
N ILE A 673 -19.86 -24.07 19.07
CA ILE A 673 -18.86 -25.14 18.90
C ILE A 673 -17.69 -24.86 19.84
N THR A 674 -17.25 -25.89 20.56
CA THR A 674 -16.05 -25.78 21.41
C THR A 674 -14.89 -26.43 20.68
N TYR A 675 -13.80 -25.70 20.49
CA TYR A 675 -12.64 -26.19 19.77
C TYR A 675 -11.50 -26.52 20.70
N LYS A 676 -10.76 -27.58 20.37
CA LYS A 676 -9.37 -27.74 20.78
C LYS A 676 -8.45 -27.56 19.59
N ASP A 677 -7.31 -26.93 19.85
CA ASP A 677 -6.36 -26.53 18.83
C ASP A 677 -5.80 -27.76 18.09
N ALA A 678 -6.00 -27.77 16.78
CA ALA A 678 -5.57 -28.78 15.82
C ALA A 678 -5.72 -28.20 14.42
N ARG A 679 -4.86 -28.60 13.47
CA ARG A 679 -5.03 -28.23 12.06
C ARG A 679 -6.27 -28.86 11.44
N VAL A 680 -6.72 -28.33 10.31
CA VAL A 680 -7.68 -29.03 9.43
C VAL A 680 -7.02 -30.26 8.81
N VAL A 681 -7.80 -31.34 8.71
CA VAL A 681 -7.37 -32.57 8.03
C VAL A 681 -8.42 -33.05 7.05
N ILE A 682 -7.97 -33.46 5.87
CA ILE A 682 -8.76 -34.12 4.83
C ILE A 682 -8.39 -35.62 4.78
N GLY A 683 -9.41 -36.47 4.71
CA GLY A 683 -9.31 -37.92 4.56
C GLY A 683 -8.92 -38.70 5.80
N ASN A 684 -8.79 -38.03 6.94
CA ASN A 684 -8.61 -38.64 8.25
C ASN A 684 -9.09 -37.68 9.34
N ALA A 685 -8.93 -38.09 10.59
CA ALA A 685 -9.24 -37.30 11.76
C ALA A 685 -7.99 -36.91 12.53
N ASN A 686 -7.98 -35.72 13.09
CA ASN A 686 -6.98 -35.28 14.07
C ASN A 686 -7.28 -35.76 15.51
N PHE A 687 -8.08 -36.83 15.69
CA PHE A 687 -8.46 -37.31 17.02
C PHE A 687 -7.42 -38.26 17.62
N LYS A 688 -7.64 -38.66 18.87
CA LYS A 688 -6.86 -39.72 19.56
C LYS A 688 -6.73 -41.03 18.75
N TYR A 689 -7.59 -41.26 17.75
CA TYR A 689 -7.61 -42.44 16.90
C TYR A 689 -7.58 -42.05 15.43
N ASP A 690 -6.86 -42.83 14.62
CA ASP A 690 -6.92 -42.75 13.16
C ASP A 690 -8.28 -43.25 12.64
N LEU A 691 -9.00 -42.37 11.94
CA LEU A 691 -10.29 -42.64 11.30
C LEU A 691 -10.19 -42.40 9.78
N PRO A 692 -9.25 -43.07 9.08
CA PRO A 692 -8.96 -42.79 7.68
C PRO A 692 -10.13 -43.13 6.79
N LEU A 693 -10.44 -42.25 5.84
CA LEU A 693 -11.22 -42.62 4.67
C LEU A 693 -10.29 -43.36 3.70
N MET A 694 -10.36 -44.69 3.72
CA MET A 694 -9.58 -45.57 2.83
C MET A 694 -10.10 -45.57 1.38
N GLY A 695 -10.35 -44.39 0.79
CA GLY A 695 -11.03 -44.25 -0.50
C GLY A 695 -10.52 -43.06 -1.31
N GLN A 696 -11.34 -42.62 -2.26
CA GLN A 696 -11.00 -41.52 -3.16
C GLN A 696 -11.80 -40.28 -2.76
N ILE A 697 -11.12 -39.13 -2.66
CA ILE A 697 -11.70 -37.82 -2.39
C ILE A 697 -11.30 -36.88 -3.53
N ASP A 698 -12.24 -36.04 -3.91
CA ASP A 698 -12.09 -35.09 -5.01
C ASP A 698 -12.83 -33.79 -4.67
N GLU A 699 -12.38 -32.66 -5.23
CA GLU A 699 -13.14 -31.40 -5.26
C GLU A 699 -13.59 -30.87 -3.89
N VAL A 700 -12.70 -30.92 -2.88
CA VAL A 700 -13.03 -30.55 -1.49
C VAL A 700 -13.16 -29.04 -1.37
N ARG A 701 -14.26 -28.56 -0.78
CA ARG A 701 -14.49 -27.13 -0.53
C ARG A 701 -14.92 -26.88 0.92
N PHE A 702 -14.45 -25.78 1.47
CA PHE A 702 -14.90 -25.25 2.76
C PHE A 702 -15.39 -23.82 2.58
N PHE A 703 -16.59 -23.54 3.09
CA PHE A 703 -17.20 -22.23 3.09
C PHE A 703 -17.38 -21.76 4.54
N ASN A 704 -17.10 -20.49 4.79
CA ASN A 704 -17.36 -19.85 6.10
C ASN A 704 -18.82 -19.38 6.26
N LYS A 705 -19.71 -19.90 5.41
CA LYS A 705 -21.15 -19.62 5.34
C LYS A 705 -21.91 -20.94 5.27
N ALA A 706 -23.05 -21.01 5.96
CA ALA A 706 -24.03 -22.06 5.73
C ALA A 706 -24.78 -21.80 4.42
N LEU A 707 -24.38 -22.49 3.35
CA LEU A 707 -25.02 -22.40 2.04
C LEU A 707 -26.46 -22.95 2.05
N SER A 708 -27.29 -22.37 1.20
CA SER A 708 -28.64 -22.83 0.87
C SER A 708 -28.60 -24.09 -0.02
N GLU A 709 -29.73 -24.77 -0.12
CA GLU A 709 -29.84 -25.97 -0.98
C GLU A 709 -29.61 -25.63 -2.46
N GLN A 710 -30.08 -24.47 -2.92
CA GLN A 710 -29.85 -23.99 -4.28
C GLN A 710 -28.37 -23.71 -4.53
N GLU A 711 -27.67 -23.09 -3.57
CA GLU A 711 -26.23 -22.85 -3.65
C GLU A 711 -25.45 -24.19 -3.67
N ILE A 712 -25.86 -25.21 -2.91
CA ILE A 712 -25.19 -26.52 -2.95
C ILE A 712 -25.39 -27.20 -4.31
N MET A 713 -26.60 -27.12 -4.88
CA MET A 713 -26.90 -27.73 -6.19
C MET A 713 -26.07 -27.14 -7.33
N SER A 714 -25.60 -25.88 -7.24
CA SER A 714 -24.74 -25.30 -8.28
C SER A 714 -23.32 -25.89 -8.34
N TYR A 715 -22.95 -26.77 -7.41
CA TYR A 715 -21.63 -27.42 -7.36
C TYR A 715 -21.64 -28.91 -7.77
N LEU A 716 -22.81 -29.43 -8.20
CA LEU A 716 -22.91 -30.76 -8.82
C LEU A 716 -22.29 -30.73 -10.22
#